data_AF-A0A179GJX8-F1
#
_entry.id   AF-A0A179GJX8-F1
#
_cell.length_a   1.000
_cell.length_b   1.000
_cell.length_c   1.000
_cell.angle_alpha   90.00
_cell.angle_beta   90.00
_cell.angle_gamma   90.00
#
_symmetry.space_group_name_H-M   'P 1'
#
loop_
_entity.id
_entity.type
_entity.pdbx_description
1 polymer ?
#
loop_
_entity_poly.entity_id
_entity_poly.type
_entity_poly.pdbx_seq_one_letter_code
_entity_poly.pdbx_strand_id
1 'polypeptide(L)'
;MGNLEVKRLYFDGKSQIEQLRGQVETLQNAVANQRMSTSHTMWDDNEYTTRFNRLSGAINNLAFNIRKNWRCLPQWLEGYVSADALKTGKREMTVIGRAIASRWLAEKIFNKCFHPALEPQLSSQLKEIELSIRANAYTMHSEEEFGALTTKVVRWRMATLERSAKELNSTRDNSAILTSKATVDLAEHLYQYLNSPPPAGVEGSVSIIVELAVSIASKLPLESRDLAIVYPFPGEMVQLHLMEIQNTVLPILENQKSGTDAGEHEHEDEENIDKNKNGRAPGDQVKAVGQCAYDMGLSPKLSWCWIAVFSFVSLVANVVFLIGCISPGTANLSLYRVKVAVLADGLQKLAAEDSGGAAPGTLLHPDLPIYWYWGSSGICDVYGSQSETRCRRQFPPTQAVLAIVEESLRDRLGEGTDQASAVVSAWNATLSRLNPARLRDREARFASLSKASAALTVLAAILDVFSPVVGGAVVFSSSKSALLPYAVPVLGALLALGAGVLATCSMNEGVHGVVGTGEHGGPGVIILFVGAAPRLGSSLLGCCACNGVGREDRRQGDAELSPQKQWQQQQQTSPRRERLSIEDIGFLGEKRIHDHFQCALPDWTARGNWTSKLRSKDGHPRFTQDERLFADFTYADRSGSMREALRRAHVPVSPAWSNNTTYHFEVKTTPGEYDADMFLRESQVQKMQDYDHDPNNAYILIRISRIQGNPVTDYFPNPWTLVENGALELDWGTYRARLRL
;
A
#
# COMPACT_ATOMS: atom_id res chain seq x y z
N MET A 1 -76.10 -10.08 -32.64
CA MET A 1 -75.17 -11.22 -32.47
C MET A 1 -73.90 -10.88 -31.67
N GLY A 2 -73.35 -9.65 -31.69
CA GLY A 2 -72.05 -9.35 -31.04
C GLY A 2 -71.99 -9.34 -29.49
N ASN A 3 -73.11 -9.31 -28.76
CA ASN A 3 -73.09 -9.18 -27.29
C ASN A 3 -72.83 -10.53 -26.56
N LEU A 4 -73.15 -11.66 -27.20
CA LEU A 4 -72.90 -13.00 -26.64
C LEU A 4 -71.42 -13.42 -26.75
N GLU A 5 -70.75 -13.02 -27.83
CA GLU A 5 -69.36 -13.36 -28.10
C GLU A 5 -68.39 -12.60 -27.17
N VAL A 6 -68.68 -11.33 -26.89
CA VAL A 6 -67.94 -10.53 -25.91
C VAL A 6 -68.07 -11.10 -24.50
N LYS A 7 -69.27 -11.55 -24.11
CA LYS A 7 -69.46 -12.22 -22.82
C LYS A 7 -68.67 -13.52 -22.73
N ARG A 8 -68.68 -14.33 -23.80
CA ARG A 8 -67.90 -15.57 -23.85
C ARG A 8 -66.41 -15.30 -23.67
N LEU A 9 -65.85 -14.35 -24.43
CA LEU A 9 -64.43 -13.96 -24.31
C LEU A 9 -64.08 -13.44 -22.92
N TYR A 10 -64.99 -12.68 -22.29
CA TYR A 10 -64.81 -12.21 -20.91
C TYR A 10 -64.77 -13.36 -19.90
N PHE A 11 -65.69 -14.33 -19.99
CA PHE A 11 -65.72 -15.48 -19.08
C PHE A 11 -64.57 -16.46 -19.32
N ASP A 12 -64.19 -16.70 -20.58
CA ASP A 12 -63.02 -17.52 -20.93
C ASP A 12 -61.73 -16.87 -20.38
N GLY A 13 -61.57 -15.55 -20.56
CA GLY A 13 -60.46 -14.79 -19.97
C GLY A 13 -60.44 -14.86 -18.44
N LYS A 14 -61.60 -14.72 -17.79
CA LYS A 14 -61.71 -14.85 -16.33
C LYS A 14 -61.29 -16.24 -15.84
N SER A 15 -61.69 -17.31 -16.55
CA SER A 15 -61.34 -18.69 -16.19
C SER A 15 -59.83 -18.95 -16.28
N GLN A 16 -59.15 -18.44 -17.32
CA GLN A 16 -57.68 -18.53 -17.45
C GLN A 16 -56.96 -17.78 -16.33
N ILE A 17 -57.44 -16.59 -15.96
CA ILE A 17 -56.88 -15.82 -14.85
C ILE A 17 -57.00 -16.58 -13.53
N GLU A 18 -58.15 -17.20 -13.26
CA GLU A 18 -58.37 -18.01 -12.06
C GLU A 18 -57.43 -19.23 -12.01
N GLN A 19 -57.23 -19.90 -13.16
CA GLN A 19 -56.32 -21.05 -13.27
C GLN A 19 -54.85 -20.66 -13.05
N LEU A 20 -54.39 -19.56 -13.67
CA LEU A 20 -53.05 -19.02 -13.47
C LEU A 20 -52.83 -18.61 -12.01
N ARG A 21 -53.85 -18.02 -11.37
CA ARG A 21 -53.78 -17.63 -9.95
C ARG A 21 -53.60 -18.86 -9.03
N GLY A 22 -54.32 -19.96 -9.30
CA GLY A 22 -54.14 -21.22 -8.56
C GLY A 22 -52.76 -21.86 -8.76
N GLN A 23 -52.17 -21.77 -9.97
CA GLN A 23 -50.80 -22.22 -10.22
C GLN A 23 -49.77 -21.38 -9.46
N VAL A 24 -49.96 -20.06 -9.40
CA VAL A 24 -49.10 -19.15 -8.62
C VAL A 24 -49.17 -19.50 -7.13
N GLU A 25 -50.35 -19.73 -6.57
CA GLU A 25 -50.52 -20.11 -5.16
C GLU A 25 -49.85 -21.46 -4.85
N THR A 26 -49.98 -22.44 -5.74
CA THR A 26 -49.32 -23.75 -5.60
C THR A 26 -47.80 -23.62 -5.61
N LEU A 27 -47.24 -22.81 -6.53
CA LEU A 27 -45.81 -22.53 -6.61
C LEU A 27 -45.32 -21.77 -5.38
N GLN A 28 -46.10 -20.79 -4.90
CA GLN A 28 -45.78 -20.06 -3.67
C GLN A 28 -45.73 -21.00 -2.46
N ASN A 29 -46.68 -21.92 -2.32
CA ASN A 29 -46.69 -22.92 -1.26
C ASN A 29 -45.54 -23.91 -1.37
N ALA A 30 -45.17 -24.34 -2.58
CA ALA A 30 -44.01 -25.20 -2.81
C ALA A 30 -42.69 -24.49 -2.45
N VAL A 31 -42.53 -23.23 -2.85
CA VAL A 31 -41.37 -22.39 -2.50
C VAL A 31 -41.32 -22.10 -1.00
N ALA A 32 -42.47 -21.86 -0.35
CA ALA A 32 -42.55 -21.65 1.09
C ALA A 32 -42.15 -22.93 1.85
N ASN A 33 -42.64 -24.10 1.45
CA ASN A 33 -42.25 -25.38 2.02
C ASN A 33 -40.77 -25.71 1.80
N GLN A 34 -40.23 -25.39 0.62
CA GLN A 34 -38.80 -25.51 0.36
C GLN A 34 -37.98 -24.63 1.30
N ARG A 35 -38.37 -23.36 1.46
CA ARG A 35 -37.71 -22.40 2.39
C ARG A 35 -37.79 -22.86 3.84
N MET A 36 -38.92 -23.41 4.27
CA MET A 36 -39.09 -23.96 5.61
C MET A 36 -38.22 -25.21 5.83
N SER A 37 -38.09 -26.10 4.83
CA SER A 37 -37.23 -27.30 4.93
C SER A 37 -35.73 -26.99 4.97
N THR A 38 -35.29 -25.83 4.46
CA THR A 38 -33.90 -25.35 4.52
C THR A 38 -33.56 -24.56 5.79
N SER A 39 -34.54 -24.27 6.65
CA SER A 39 -34.37 -23.45 7.84
C SER A 39 -34.03 -24.31 9.06
N HIS A 40 -32.77 -24.72 9.19
CA HIS A 40 -32.23 -25.20 10.47
C HIS A 40 -31.30 -24.14 11.07
N THR A 41 -31.65 -23.74 12.31
CA THR A 41 -30.93 -22.90 13.29
C THR A 41 -30.04 -21.79 12.74
N MET A 42 -30.57 -20.56 12.70
CA MET A 42 -29.81 -19.36 12.36
C MET A 42 -29.47 -18.60 13.64
N TRP A 43 -28.19 -18.54 14.02
CA TRP A 43 -27.77 -17.40 14.82
C TRP A 43 -27.91 -16.17 13.93
N ASP A 44 -28.55 -15.11 14.44
CA ASP A 44 -28.60 -13.85 13.71
C ASP A 44 -27.21 -13.20 13.65
N ASP A 45 -27.06 -12.16 12.84
CA ASP A 45 -25.77 -11.47 12.68
C ASP A 45 -25.28 -10.86 14.00
N ASN A 46 -26.20 -10.49 14.88
CA ASN A 46 -25.88 -9.91 16.18
C ASN A 46 -25.32 -10.98 17.16
N GLU A 47 -25.83 -12.20 17.13
CA GLU A 47 -25.30 -13.34 17.88
C GLU A 47 -23.91 -13.75 17.39
N TYR A 48 -23.69 -13.81 16.07
CA TYR A 48 -22.36 -14.05 15.52
C TYR A 48 -21.38 -12.95 15.93
N THR A 49 -21.78 -11.69 15.76
CA THR A 49 -21.00 -10.52 16.18
C THR A 49 -20.65 -10.61 17.66
N THR A 50 -21.62 -10.91 18.52
CA THR A 50 -21.42 -11.03 19.98
C THR A 50 -20.43 -12.14 20.33
N ARG A 51 -20.51 -13.30 19.67
CA ARG A 51 -19.62 -14.45 19.95
C ARG A 51 -18.21 -14.22 19.44
N PHE A 52 -18.04 -13.67 18.25
CA PHE A 52 -16.71 -13.28 17.74
C PHE A 52 -16.11 -12.15 18.58
N ASN A 53 -16.90 -11.20 19.08
CA ASN A 53 -16.44 -10.16 20.00
C ASN A 53 -15.98 -10.75 21.35
N ARG A 54 -16.70 -11.74 21.89
CA ARG A 54 -16.26 -12.48 23.10
C ARG A 54 -14.95 -13.23 22.87
N LEU A 55 -14.82 -13.92 21.74
CA LEU A 55 -13.58 -14.61 21.36
C LEU A 55 -12.41 -13.62 21.21
N SER A 56 -12.63 -12.51 20.49
CA SER A 56 -11.64 -11.44 20.33
C SER A 56 -11.23 -10.82 21.66
N GLY A 57 -12.18 -10.60 22.58
CA GLY A 57 -11.93 -10.12 23.93
C GLY A 57 -11.10 -11.08 24.77
N ALA A 58 -11.38 -12.38 24.72
CA ALA A 58 -10.60 -13.41 25.41
C ALA A 58 -9.15 -13.47 24.89
N ILE A 59 -8.98 -13.44 23.56
CA ILE A 59 -7.66 -13.38 22.91
C ILE A 59 -6.90 -12.12 23.32
N ASN A 60 -7.56 -10.96 23.36
CA ASN A 60 -6.95 -9.71 23.79
C ASN A 60 -6.48 -9.75 25.25
N ASN A 61 -7.26 -10.36 26.15
CA ASN A 61 -6.89 -10.52 27.55
C ASN A 61 -5.65 -11.41 27.70
N LEU A 62 -5.64 -12.59 27.06
CA LEU A 62 -4.46 -13.46 27.04
C LEU A 62 -3.23 -12.72 26.50
N ALA A 63 -3.36 -12.08 25.33
CA ALA A 63 -2.27 -11.37 24.68
C ALA A 63 -1.73 -10.23 25.53
N PHE A 64 -2.60 -9.50 26.24
CA PHE A 64 -2.19 -8.49 27.20
C PHE A 64 -1.40 -9.10 28.35
N ASN A 65 -1.83 -10.23 28.92
CA ASN A 65 -1.17 -10.86 30.06
C ASN A 65 0.24 -11.37 29.72
N ILE A 66 0.44 -11.88 28.50
CA ILE A 66 1.75 -12.42 28.06
C ILE A 66 2.68 -11.37 27.44
N ARG A 67 2.24 -10.11 27.26
CA ARG A 67 2.95 -9.08 26.48
C ARG A 67 4.39 -8.78 26.92
N LYS A 68 4.75 -9.05 28.17
CA LYS A 68 6.11 -8.81 28.72
C LYS A 68 6.96 -10.08 28.80
N ASN A 69 6.41 -11.24 28.43
CA ASN A 69 7.01 -12.54 28.67
C ASN A 69 7.51 -13.19 27.39
N TRP A 70 7.65 -12.44 26.31
CA TRP A 70 8.17 -12.95 25.05
C TRP A 70 9.69 -13.13 25.12
N ARG A 71 10.15 -14.26 24.59
CA ARG A 71 11.55 -14.59 24.37
C ARG A 71 11.98 -14.27 22.95
N CYS A 72 11.17 -14.66 21.97
CA CYS A 72 11.43 -14.45 20.55
C CYS A 72 10.11 -14.37 19.75
N LEU A 73 10.19 -13.94 18.49
CA LEU A 73 9.04 -13.83 17.59
C LEU A 73 9.01 -14.97 16.56
N PRO A 74 7.82 -15.36 16.07
CA PRO A 74 7.73 -16.23 14.90
C PRO A 74 8.34 -15.57 13.66
N GLN A 75 8.99 -16.39 12.82
CA GLN A 75 9.68 -15.94 11.60
C GLN A 75 8.84 -15.09 10.63
N TRP A 76 7.52 -15.32 10.58
CA TRP A 76 6.61 -14.62 9.67
C TRP A 76 6.19 -13.23 10.18
N LEU A 77 6.48 -12.89 11.44
CA LEU A 77 6.22 -11.58 12.05
C LEU A 77 7.49 -10.75 12.25
N GLU A 78 8.66 -11.37 12.21
CA GLU A 78 9.95 -10.73 12.53
C GLU A 78 10.22 -9.46 11.70
N GLY A 79 9.82 -9.44 10.42
CA GLY A 79 9.96 -8.28 9.54
C GLY A 79 8.88 -7.20 9.67
N TYR A 80 7.86 -7.40 10.51
CA TYR A 80 6.69 -6.52 10.67
C TYR A 80 6.57 -5.94 12.07
N VAL A 81 7.66 -5.96 12.84
CA VAL A 81 7.71 -5.56 14.25
C VAL A 81 8.92 -4.65 14.47
N SER A 82 8.81 -3.69 15.39
CA SER A 82 9.92 -2.80 15.72
C SER A 82 11.09 -3.55 16.39
N ALA A 83 12.33 -3.09 16.16
CA ALA A 83 13.54 -3.74 16.68
C ALA A 83 13.59 -3.78 18.23
N ASP A 84 12.90 -2.85 18.90
CA ASP A 84 12.83 -2.77 20.36
C ASP A 84 11.53 -3.34 20.95
N ALA A 85 10.64 -3.93 20.14
CA ALA A 85 9.35 -4.45 20.58
C ALA A 85 9.48 -5.48 21.72
N LEU A 86 10.40 -6.45 21.54
CA LEU A 86 10.67 -7.49 22.53
C LEU A 86 11.19 -6.93 23.85
N LYS A 87 12.03 -5.88 23.81
CA LYS A 87 12.55 -5.21 25.02
C LYS A 87 11.47 -4.39 25.71
N THR A 88 10.62 -3.74 24.91
CA THR A 88 9.66 -2.76 25.40
C THR A 88 8.43 -3.44 26.03
N GLY A 89 7.96 -4.55 25.46
CA GLY A 89 6.87 -5.35 26.04
C GLY A 89 5.55 -4.59 26.22
N LYS A 90 5.26 -3.63 25.33
CA LYS A 90 4.08 -2.74 25.38
C LYS A 90 2.99 -3.16 24.38
N ARG A 91 2.35 -2.19 23.71
CA ARG A 91 1.16 -2.38 22.87
C ARG A 91 1.41 -3.29 21.66
N GLU A 92 2.59 -3.19 21.03
CA GLU A 92 3.00 -4.04 19.90
C GLU A 92 2.97 -5.53 20.26
N MET A 93 3.52 -5.89 21.42
CA MET A 93 3.57 -7.29 21.87
C MET A 93 2.17 -7.85 22.18
N THR A 94 1.23 -7.00 22.61
CA THR A 94 -0.18 -7.39 22.71
C THR A 94 -0.77 -7.70 21.33
N VAL A 95 -0.48 -6.88 20.31
CA VAL A 95 -0.98 -7.13 18.94
C VAL A 95 -0.40 -8.43 18.37
N ILE A 96 0.89 -8.68 18.62
CA ILE A 96 1.57 -9.93 18.21
C ILE A 96 0.92 -11.15 18.86
N GLY A 97 0.65 -11.09 20.17
CA GLY A 97 -0.05 -12.16 20.87
C GLY A 97 -1.43 -12.46 20.29
N ARG A 98 -2.18 -11.40 19.92
CA ARG A 98 -3.48 -11.55 19.24
C ARG A 98 -3.33 -12.17 17.86
N ALA A 99 -2.35 -11.72 17.08
CA ALA A 99 -2.10 -12.22 15.73
C ALA A 99 -1.77 -13.72 15.74
N ILE A 100 -0.90 -14.16 16.66
CA ILE A 100 -0.48 -15.57 16.79
C ILE A 100 -1.66 -16.44 17.22
N ALA A 101 -2.41 -16.03 18.26
CA ALA A 101 -3.56 -16.80 18.74
C ALA A 101 -4.65 -16.90 17.66
N SER A 102 -5.02 -15.78 17.02
CA SER A 102 -6.04 -15.78 15.96
C SER A 102 -5.63 -16.62 14.76
N ARG A 103 -4.36 -16.56 14.33
CA ARG A 103 -3.84 -17.39 13.24
C ARG A 103 -3.93 -18.88 13.60
N TRP A 104 -3.51 -19.24 14.80
CA TRP A 104 -3.54 -20.62 15.25
C TRP A 104 -4.99 -21.16 15.26
N LEU A 105 -5.96 -20.39 15.76
CA LEU A 105 -7.38 -20.80 15.75
C LEU A 105 -7.92 -20.98 14.32
N ALA A 106 -7.58 -20.06 13.42
CA ALA A 106 -7.96 -20.17 12.01
C ALA A 106 -7.40 -21.45 11.38
N GLU A 107 -6.09 -21.71 11.52
CA GLU A 107 -5.41 -22.83 10.88
C GLU A 107 -5.68 -24.18 11.53
N LYS A 108 -5.82 -24.24 12.87
CA LYS A 108 -5.88 -25.50 13.62
C LYS A 108 -7.28 -25.89 14.06
N ILE A 109 -8.21 -24.94 14.19
CA ILE A 109 -9.61 -25.21 14.51
C ILE A 109 -10.47 -25.00 13.27
N PHE A 110 -10.63 -23.76 12.80
CA PHE A 110 -11.64 -23.45 11.78
C PHE A 110 -11.35 -24.08 10.41
N ASN A 111 -10.08 -24.23 10.04
CA ASN A 111 -9.66 -24.84 8.77
C ASN A 111 -9.41 -26.35 8.85
N LYS A 112 -9.50 -26.96 10.04
CA LYS A 112 -9.29 -28.42 10.24
C LYS A 112 -10.48 -29.15 10.86
N CYS A 113 -11.45 -28.44 11.39
CA CYS A 113 -12.65 -29.02 11.98
C CYS A 113 -13.86 -28.57 11.17
N PHE A 114 -14.53 -29.53 10.51
CA PHE A 114 -15.82 -29.27 9.89
C PHE A 114 -16.88 -29.11 10.97
N HIS A 115 -17.10 -30.16 11.79
CA HIS A 115 -17.99 -30.12 12.94
C HIS A 115 -17.38 -30.86 14.14
N PRO A 116 -17.37 -30.29 15.36
CA PRO A 116 -16.65 -30.85 16.51
C PRO A 116 -17.27 -32.10 17.13
N ALA A 117 -18.55 -32.39 16.85
CA ALA A 117 -19.19 -33.63 17.30
C ALA A 117 -18.86 -34.85 16.40
N LEU A 118 -18.37 -34.63 15.17
CA LEU A 118 -17.99 -35.72 14.29
C LEU A 118 -16.68 -36.37 14.77
N GLU A 119 -16.41 -37.59 14.30
CA GLU A 119 -15.10 -38.19 14.47
C GLU A 119 -14.00 -37.24 13.93
N PRO A 120 -12.87 -37.03 14.65
CA PRO A 120 -11.85 -36.05 14.26
C PRO A 120 -11.33 -36.22 12.83
N GLN A 121 -11.10 -37.45 12.39
CA GLN A 121 -10.57 -37.74 11.06
C GLN A 121 -11.59 -37.40 9.97
N LEU A 122 -12.84 -37.84 10.14
CA LEU A 122 -13.93 -37.53 9.22
C LEU A 122 -14.19 -36.02 9.15
N SER A 123 -14.21 -35.34 10.31
CA SER A 123 -14.38 -33.89 10.39
C SER A 123 -13.30 -33.13 9.63
N SER A 124 -12.04 -33.57 9.73
CA SER A 124 -10.93 -32.97 8.99
C SER A 124 -11.06 -33.19 7.47
N GLN A 125 -11.42 -34.39 7.03
CA GLN A 125 -11.61 -34.70 5.61
C GLN A 125 -12.76 -33.89 4.99
N LEU A 126 -13.89 -33.78 5.69
CA LEU A 126 -15.01 -32.95 5.24
C LEU A 126 -14.60 -31.48 5.14
N LYS A 127 -13.78 -30.99 6.07
CA LYS A 127 -13.30 -29.60 6.02
C LYS A 127 -12.39 -29.36 4.82
N GLU A 128 -11.50 -30.30 4.52
CA GLU A 128 -10.63 -30.24 3.35
C GLU A 128 -11.43 -30.20 2.04
N ILE A 129 -12.49 -31.00 1.93
CA ILE A 129 -13.42 -30.97 0.79
C ILE A 129 -14.09 -29.60 0.69
N GLU A 130 -14.59 -29.06 1.80
CA GLU A 130 -15.23 -27.74 1.82
C GLU A 130 -14.27 -26.64 1.32
N LEU A 131 -13.04 -26.62 1.84
CA LEU A 131 -12.00 -25.68 1.42
C LEU A 131 -11.62 -25.87 -0.05
N SER A 132 -11.59 -27.10 -0.55
CA SER A 132 -11.32 -27.39 -1.96
C SER A 132 -12.44 -26.93 -2.89
N ILE A 133 -13.71 -27.03 -2.46
CA ILE A 133 -14.85 -26.48 -3.21
C ILE A 133 -14.68 -24.95 -3.33
N ARG A 134 -14.29 -24.29 -2.24
CA ARG A 134 -14.03 -22.84 -2.22
C ARG A 134 -12.80 -22.42 -3.02
N ALA A 135 -11.76 -23.24 -3.02
CA ALA A 135 -10.54 -22.95 -3.77
C ALA A 135 -10.81 -22.80 -5.27
N ASN A 136 -11.80 -23.51 -5.84
CA ASN A 136 -12.19 -23.35 -7.25
C ASN A 136 -12.70 -21.94 -7.64
N ALA A 137 -12.85 -21.02 -6.68
CA ALA A 137 -13.23 -19.63 -6.90
C ALA A 137 -12.24 -18.80 -7.72
N TYR A 138 -10.96 -19.20 -7.85
CA TYR A 138 -9.95 -18.43 -8.59
C TYR A 138 -10.24 -18.29 -10.10
N THR A 139 -11.25 -19.02 -10.61
CA THR A 139 -11.70 -18.97 -12.00
C THR A 139 -12.87 -18.02 -12.24
N MET A 140 -13.36 -17.33 -11.21
CA MET A 140 -14.61 -16.57 -11.28
C MET A 140 -14.37 -15.08 -11.53
N HIS A 141 -15.03 -14.55 -12.55
CA HIS A 141 -14.89 -13.16 -13.03
C HIS A 141 -16.19 -12.34 -12.88
N SER A 142 -17.27 -12.93 -12.37
CA SER A 142 -18.58 -12.28 -12.22
C SER A 142 -19.24 -12.52 -10.85
N GLU A 143 -20.14 -11.60 -10.44
CA GLU A 143 -20.91 -11.72 -9.19
C GLU A 143 -21.90 -12.91 -9.22
N GLU A 144 -22.44 -13.26 -10.39
CA GLU A 144 -23.35 -14.41 -10.56
C GLU A 144 -22.65 -15.74 -10.26
N GLU A 145 -21.41 -15.86 -10.71
CA GLU A 145 -20.52 -16.99 -10.44
C GLU A 145 -20.24 -17.14 -8.93
N PHE A 146 -20.00 -16.03 -8.22
CA PHE A 146 -19.84 -16.03 -6.77
C PHE A 146 -21.11 -16.51 -6.04
N GLY A 147 -22.29 -16.07 -6.51
CA GLY A 147 -23.58 -16.55 -6.01
C GLY A 147 -23.81 -18.04 -6.25
N ALA A 148 -23.39 -18.55 -7.40
CA ALA A 148 -23.46 -19.97 -7.74
C ALA A 148 -22.54 -20.83 -6.85
N LEU A 149 -21.31 -20.35 -6.57
CA LEU A 149 -20.38 -21.03 -5.67
C LEU A 149 -20.89 -21.06 -4.23
N THR A 150 -21.38 -19.92 -3.72
CA THR A 150 -22.03 -19.80 -2.41
C THR A 150 -23.15 -20.84 -2.27
N THR A 151 -24.03 -20.91 -3.28
CA THR A 151 -25.13 -21.88 -3.32
C THR A 151 -24.63 -23.33 -3.31
N LYS A 152 -23.55 -23.62 -4.05
CA LYS A 152 -22.94 -24.95 -4.11
C LYS A 152 -22.38 -25.38 -2.75
N VAL A 153 -21.67 -24.50 -2.05
CA VAL A 153 -21.10 -24.78 -0.74
C VAL A 153 -22.19 -25.02 0.30
N VAL A 154 -23.20 -24.15 0.36
CA VAL A 154 -24.33 -24.29 1.29
C VAL A 154 -25.07 -25.61 1.04
N ARG A 155 -25.42 -25.92 -0.22
CA ARG A 155 -26.09 -27.18 -0.56
C ARG A 155 -25.26 -28.41 -0.17
N TRP A 156 -23.95 -28.36 -0.39
CA TRP A 156 -23.05 -29.45 -0.03
C TRP A 156 -23.01 -29.66 1.49
N ARG A 157 -22.90 -28.59 2.29
CA ARG A 157 -22.92 -28.66 3.76
C ARG A 157 -24.21 -29.29 4.28
N MET A 158 -25.35 -28.78 3.81
CA MET A 158 -26.68 -29.25 4.23
C MET A 158 -26.88 -30.74 3.90
N ALA A 159 -26.58 -31.15 2.66
CA ALA A 159 -26.69 -32.55 2.25
C ALA A 159 -25.75 -33.48 3.03
N THR A 160 -24.55 -33.00 3.36
CA THR A 160 -23.57 -33.76 4.14
C THR A 160 -24.01 -33.95 5.59
N LEU A 161 -24.56 -32.91 6.23
CA LEU A 161 -25.00 -32.96 7.63
C LEU A 161 -26.35 -33.66 7.81
N GLU A 162 -27.27 -33.57 6.85
CA GLU A 162 -28.53 -34.32 6.87
C GLU A 162 -28.27 -35.83 6.99
N ARG A 163 -27.25 -36.33 6.28
CA ARG A 163 -26.78 -37.71 6.38
C ARG A 163 -26.20 -38.06 7.75
N SER A 164 -25.55 -37.11 8.42
CA SER A 164 -24.85 -37.30 9.70
C SER A 164 -25.68 -36.89 10.93
N ALA A 165 -26.94 -36.47 10.77
CA ALA A 165 -27.79 -35.96 11.85
C ALA A 165 -27.98 -36.92 13.04
N LYS A 166 -27.98 -38.23 12.80
CA LYS A 166 -28.05 -39.25 13.87
C LYS A 166 -26.76 -39.35 14.68
N GLU A 167 -25.62 -39.13 14.04
CA GLU A 167 -24.29 -39.21 14.66
C GLU A 167 -24.02 -37.98 15.54
N LEU A 168 -24.40 -36.79 15.07
CA LEU A 168 -24.25 -35.50 15.77
C LEU A 168 -24.92 -35.46 17.16
N ASN A 169 -26.00 -36.21 17.37
CA ASN A 169 -26.71 -36.27 18.65
C ASN A 169 -26.11 -37.28 19.65
N SER A 170 -25.20 -38.16 19.19
CA SER A 170 -24.66 -39.28 19.98
C SER A 170 -23.25 -39.06 20.52
N THR A 171 -22.50 -38.10 19.98
CA THR A 171 -21.05 -37.95 20.18
C THR A 171 -20.66 -36.60 20.81
N ARG A 172 -21.23 -36.29 21.98
CA ARG A 172 -20.83 -35.10 22.76
C ARG A 172 -19.37 -35.20 23.25
N ASP A 173 -18.86 -36.41 23.44
CA ASP A 173 -17.50 -36.67 23.95
C ASP A 173 -16.39 -36.21 22.99
N ASN A 174 -16.59 -36.31 21.67
CA ASN A 174 -15.63 -35.88 20.65
C ASN A 174 -15.30 -34.39 20.77
N SER A 175 -16.31 -33.56 21.08
CA SER A 175 -16.14 -32.12 21.25
C SER A 175 -15.29 -31.79 22.49
N ALA A 176 -15.45 -32.52 23.59
CA ALA A 176 -14.66 -32.34 24.80
C ALA A 176 -13.20 -32.77 24.60
N ILE A 177 -12.98 -33.88 23.88
CA ILE A 177 -11.63 -34.36 23.50
C ILE A 177 -10.93 -33.33 22.62
N LEU A 178 -11.62 -32.79 21.62
CA LEU A 178 -11.07 -31.74 20.75
C LEU A 178 -10.69 -30.50 21.55
N THR A 179 -11.57 -30.03 22.44
CA THR A 179 -11.30 -28.87 23.29
C THR A 179 -10.07 -29.11 24.17
N SER A 180 -9.99 -30.24 24.87
CA SER A 180 -8.86 -30.55 25.74
C SER A 180 -7.54 -30.62 24.96
N LYS A 181 -7.53 -31.32 23.83
CA LYS A 181 -6.34 -31.43 22.97
C LYS A 181 -5.92 -30.06 22.41
N ALA A 182 -6.86 -29.30 21.87
CA ALA A 182 -6.59 -27.98 21.30
C ALA A 182 -6.07 -26.99 22.36
N THR A 183 -6.53 -27.09 23.61
CA THR A 183 -6.02 -26.29 24.73
C THR A 183 -4.53 -26.57 24.99
N VAL A 184 -4.15 -27.85 25.05
CA VAL A 184 -2.74 -28.25 25.23
C VAL A 184 -1.89 -27.80 24.03
N ASP A 185 -2.34 -28.09 22.82
CA ASP A 185 -1.60 -27.76 21.58
C ASP A 185 -1.39 -26.24 21.43
N LEU A 186 -2.38 -25.41 21.79
CA LEU A 186 -2.25 -23.94 21.75
C LEU A 186 -1.33 -23.42 22.86
N ALA A 187 -1.42 -23.97 24.08
CA ALA A 187 -0.53 -23.60 25.17
C ALA A 187 0.94 -23.93 24.84
N GLU A 188 1.21 -25.14 24.36
CA GLU A 188 2.53 -25.56 23.89
C GLU A 188 3.05 -24.67 22.76
N HIS A 189 2.19 -24.32 21.81
CA HIS A 189 2.55 -23.42 20.71
C HIS A 189 2.97 -22.03 21.23
N LEU A 190 2.28 -21.48 22.21
CA LEU A 190 2.65 -20.20 22.83
C LEU A 190 3.94 -20.31 23.64
N TYR A 191 4.14 -21.40 24.37
CA TYR A 191 5.33 -21.61 25.20
C TYR A 191 6.64 -21.67 24.40
N GLN A 192 6.59 -21.98 23.10
CA GLN A 192 7.76 -21.91 22.22
C GLN A 192 8.35 -20.50 22.13
N TYR A 193 7.50 -19.47 22.27
CA TYR A 193 7.88 -18.06 22.10
C TYR A 193 7.99 -17.30 23.42
N LEU A 194 7.55 -17.87 24.54
CA LEU A 194 7.57 -17.24 25.86
C LEU A 194 8.81 -17.61 26.67
N ASN A 195 9.15 -16.76 27.64
CA ASN A 195 10.21 -17.01 28.61
C ASN A 195 9.85 -18.22 29.50
N SER A 196 10.87 -18.96 29.92
CA SER A 196 10.72 -20.10 30.85
C SER A 196 11.09 -19.65 32.28
N PRO A 197 10.24 -19.91 33.30
CA PRO A 197 8.92 -20.55 33.24
C PRO A 197 7.83 -19.65 32.65
N PRO A 198 6.79 -20.23 32.00
CA PRO A 198 5.71 -19.44 31.43
C PRO A 198 4.87 -18.73 32.51
N PRO A 199 4.17 -17.64 32.14
CA PRO A 199 3.30 -16.92 33.08
C PRO A 199 2.18 -17.81 33.63
N ALA A 200 1.85 -17.63 34.91
CA ALA A 200 0.72 -18.32 35.52
C ALA A 200 -0.61 -17.92 34.84
N GLY A 201 -1.51 -18.90 34.64
CA GLY A 201 -2.86 -18.66 34.10
C GLY A 201 -2.98 -18.64 32.57
N VAL A 202 -1.90 -18.91 31.83
CA VAL A 202 -1.95 -19.04 30.36
C VAL A 202 -2.88 -20.19 29.95
N GLU A 203 -2.74 -21.37 30.54
CA GLU A 203 -3.57 -22.55 30.18
C GLU A 203 -5.07 -22.28 30.39
N GLY A 204 -5.44 -21.66 31.51
CA GLY A 204 -6.84 -21.31 31.78
C GLY A 204 -7.41 -20.31 30.77
N SER A 205 -6.61 -19.31 30.39
CA SER A 205 -6.99 -18.33 29.36
C SER A 205 -7.13 -18.98 27.98
N VAL A 206 -6.21 -19.90 27.65
CA VAL A 206 -6.23 -20.69 26.41
C VAL A 206 -7.46 -21.60 26.35
N SER A 207 -7.84 -22.26 27.46
CA SER A 207 -9.04 -23.11 27.51
C SER A 207 -10.30 -22.33 27.15
N ILE A 208 -10.49 -21.13 27.72
CA ILE A 208 -11.65 -20.28 27.43
C ILE A 208 -11.69 -19.89 25.94
N ILE A 209 -10.54 -19.55 25.36
CA ILE A 209 -10.44 -19.20 23.94
C ILE A 209 -10.82 -20.39 23.05
N VAL A 210 -10.30 -21.58 23.34
CA VAL A 210 -10.59 -22.81 22.58
C VAL A 210 -12.07 -23.19 22.72
N GLU A 211 -12.65 -23.13 23.91
CA GLU A 211 -14.07 -23.41 24.15
C GLU A 211 -14.99 -22.49 23.32
N LEU A 212 -14.67 -21.19 23.28
CA LEU A 212 -15.40 -20.22 22.46
C LEU A 212 -15.27 -20.55 20.96
N ALA A 213 -14.06 -20.87 20.48
CA ALA A 213 -13.83 -21.21 19.08
C ALA A 213 -14.53 -22.51 18.65
N VAL A 214 -14.47 -23.56 19.48
CA VAL A 214 -15.16 -24.84 19.24
C VAL A 214 -16.68 -24.65 19.27
N SER A 215 -17.20 -23.80 20.16
CA SER A 215 -18.62 -23.44 20.20
C SER A 215 -19.09 -22.78 18.91
N ILE A 216 -18.30 -21.85 18.35
CA ILE A 216 -18.58 -21.22 17.05
C ILE A 216 -18.51 -22.26 15.93
N ALA A 217 -17.43 -23.07 15.89
CA ALA A 217 -17.25 -24.11 14.89
C ALA A 217 -18.39 -25.15 14.86
N SER A 218 -19.07 -25.38 15.99
CA SER A 218 -20.24 -26.27 16.05
C SER A 218 -21.45 -25.76 15.27
N LYS A 219 -21.52 -24.47 14.94
CA LYS A 219 -22.68 -23.87 14.25
C LYS A 219 -22.42 -23.54 12.79
N LEU A 220 -21.19 -23.22 12.40
CA LEU A 220 -20.86 -22.83 11.03
C LEU A 220 -21.38 -23.81 9.95
N PRO A 221 -21.29 -25.14 10.13
CA PRO A 221 -21.74 -26.08 9.10
C PRO A 221 -23.27 -26.15 8.97
N LEU A 222 -23.99 -25.82 10.04
CA LEU A 222 -25.45 -25.87 10.13
C LEU A 222 -26.11 -24.64 9.50
N GLU A 223 -25.33 -23.63 9.13
CA GLU A 223 -25.87 -22.41 8.57
C GLU A 223 -26.28 -22.55 7.11
N SER A 224 -27.46 -22.00 6.83
CA SER A 224 -27.99 -21.87 5.47
C SER A 224 -27.33 -20.74 4.66
N ARG A 225 -26.48 -19.94 5.30
CA ARG A 225 -25.75 -18.80 4.71
C ARG A 225 -24.29 -19.15 4.55
N ASP A 226 -23.62 -18.47 3.62
CA ASP A 226 -22.18 -18.62 3.51
C ASP A 226 -21.48 -17.82 4.61
N LEU A 227 -20.65 -18.54 5.38
CA LEU A 227 -19.79 -17.99 6.42
C LEU A 227 -18.38 -18.50 6.14
N ALA A 228 -17.47 -17.55 5.94
CA ALA A 228 -16.06 -17.79 5.69
C ALA A 228 -15.23 -17.08 6.77
N ILE A 229 -14.27 -17.81 7.35
CA ILE A 229 -13.30 -17.27 8.30
C ILE A 229 -11.96 -17.25 7.58
N VAL A 230 -11.38 -16.06 7.46
CA VAL A 230 -10.11 -15.85 6.75
C VAL A 230 -9.16 -15.13 7.70
N TYR A 231 -7.90 -15.56 7.69
CA TYR A 231 -6.81 -14.86 8.37
C TYR A 231 -5.92 -14.21 7.31
N PRO A 232 -5.89 -12.87 7.22
CA PRO A 232 -5.03 -12.19 6.25
C PRO A 232 -3.57 -12.22 6.69
N PHE A 233 -2.65 -12.42 5.74
CA PHE A 233 -1.22 -12.39 6.00
C PHE A 233 -0.63 -10.98 5.94
N PRO A 234 0.46 -10.70 6.68
CA PRO A 234 1.20 -9.44 6.54
C PRO A 234 1.58 -9.17 5.08
N GLY A 235 1.25 -7.97 4.58
CA GLY A 235 1.48 -7.55 3.20
C GLY A 235 0.27 -7.70 2.26
N GLU A 236 -0.81 -8.37 2.69
CA GLU A 236 -2.06 -8.42 1.93
C GLU A 236 -2.85 -7.10 2.02
N MET A 237 -3.62 -6.77 0.98
CA MET A 237 -4.39 -5.53 0.95
C MET A 237 -5.53 -5.54 1.98
N VAL A 238 -5.63 -4.45 2.73
CA VAL A 238 -6.71 -4.25 3.70
C VAL A 238 -8.01 -3.88 2.98
N GLN A 239 -8.99 -4.75 3.03
CA GLN A 239 -10.36 -4.53 2.55
C GLN A 239 -11.19 -3.76 3.58
N LEU A 240 -11.16 -2.43 3.51
CA LEU A 240 -11.85 -1.54 4.45
C LEU A 240 -13.39 -1.69 4.48
N HIS A 241 -13.98 -2.37 3.50
CA HIS A 241 -15.41 -2.66 3.50
C HIS A 241 -15.80 -3.87 4.37
N LEU A 242 -14.83 -4.72 4.74
CA LEU A 242 -15.03 -5.92 5.56
C LEU A 242 -14.22 -5.89 6.87
N MET A 243 -13.17 -5.08 6.94
CA MET A 243 -12.23 -5.03 8.07
C MET A 243 -12.19 -3.65 8.70
N GLU A 244 -12.15 -3.61 10.03
CA GLU A 244 -11.97 -2.38 10.82
C GLU A 244 -10.50 -2.22 11.21
N ILE A 245 -9.93 -1.04 10.94
CA ILE A 245 -8.60 -0.68 11.44
C ILE A 245 -8.72 -0.33 12.91
N GLN A 246 -7.94 -0.99 13.76
CA GLN A 246 -7.92 -0.69 15.18
C GLN A 246 -7.21 0.66 15.44
N ASN A 247 -7.90 1.59 16.10
CA ASN A 247 -7.41 2.96 16.43
C ASN A 247 -6.24 3.01 17.44
N THR A 248 -5.54 1.91 17.69
CA THR A 248 -4.33 1.90 18.51
C THR A 248 -3.16 2.36 17.67
N VAL A 249 -2.65 3.57 17.93
CA VAL A 249 -1.40 4.07 17.34
C VAL A 249 -0.26 3.11 17.71
N LEU A 250 0.16 2.31 16.72
CA LEU A 250 1.37 1.50 16.79
C LEU A 250 2.56 2.32 16.27
N PRO A 251 3.77 2.09 16.78
CA PRO A 251 4.96 2.72 16.25
C PRO A 251 5.11 2.49 14.75
N ILE A 252 5.47 3.54 14.02
CA ILE A 252 5.75 3.46 12.58
C ILE A 252 7.00 2.60 12.41
N LEU A 253 6.86 1.50 11.66
CA LEU A 253 7.98 0.61 11.33
C LEU A 253 9.07 1.43 10.65
N GLU A 254 10.35 1.15 10.92
CA GLU A 254 11.46 1.96 10.39
C GLU A 254 11.48 2.01 8.85
N ASN A 255 10.88 1.00 8.20
CA ASN A 255 10.66 0.94 6.74
C ASN A 255 9.54 1.87 6.22
N GLN A 256 8.75 2.50 7.09
CA GLN A 256 7.65 3.42 6.76
C GLN A 256 7.94 4.88 7.16
N LYS A 257 9.08 5.18 7.80
CA LYS A 257 9.45 6.55 8.22
C LYS A 257 9.77 7.52 7.08
N SER A 258 9.72 7.10 5.81
CA SER A 258 9.98 7.98 4.67
C SER A 258 8.74 8.66 4.09
N GLY A 259 7.59 8.63 4.76
CA GLY A 259 6.43 9.39 4.33
C GLY A 259 5.39 9.51 5.43
N THR A 260 5.04 10.75 5.76
CA THR A 260 4.02 11.18 6.72
C THR A 260 4.56 11.50 8.12
N ASP A 261 4.93 12.77 8.33
CA ASP A 261 4.29 13.56 9.38
C ASP A 261 4.41 15.06 9.11
N ALA A 262 3.25 15.70 9.00
CA ALA A 262 3.07 17.13 9.20
C ALA A 262 1.86 17.31 10.12
N GLY A 263 2.16 17.52 11.41
CA GLY A 263 1.39 18.35 12.31
C GLY A 263 0.26 17.68 13.08
N GLU A 264 0.50 17.43 14.37
CA GLU A 264 -0.41 17.88 15.43
C GLU A 264 0.39 18.17 16.71
N HIS A 265 0.19 19.36 17.25
CA HIS A 265 0.80 19.91 18.46
C HIS A 265 0.16 19.30 19.70
N GLU A 266 0.96 18.88 20.70
CA GLU A 266 0.67 19.16 22.12
C GLU A 266 1.99 19.39 22.90
N HIS A 267 1.94 20.39 23.77
CA HIS A 267 3.01 20.86 24.67
C HIS A 267 3.25 19.86 25.81
N GLU A 268 4.51 19.74 26.24
CA GLU A 268 4.91 19.88 27.65
C GLU A 268 6.45 20.00 27.76
N ASP A 269 6.86 20.94 28.61
CA ASP A 269 8.22 21.44 28.81
C ASP A 269 9.11 20.47 29.61
N GLU A 270 10.41 20.42 29.32
CA GLU A 270 11.47 20.90 30.23
C GLU A 270 12.88 20.61 29.71
N GLU A 271 13.75 21.59 29.94
CA GLU A 271 15.14 21.68 29.56
C GLU A 271 16.04 20.67 30.28
N ASN A 272 17.01 20.08 29.56
CA ASN A 272 18.39 20.40 29.93
C ASN A 272 19.36 20.23 28.76
N ILE A 273 20.12 21.30 28.58
CA ILE A 273 21.20 21.46 27.62
C ILE A 273 22.39 20.67 28.15
N ASP A 274 22.97 19.79 27.32
CA ASP A 274 24.43 19.79 27.28
C ASP A 274 25.00 19.57 25.89
N LYS A 275 26.00 20.41 25.62
CA LYS A 275 26.62 20.65 24.32
C LYS A 275 27.60 19.53 24.01
N ASN A 276 27.55 18.98 22.80
CA ASN A 276 28.81 18.85 22.07
C ASN A 276 28.60 18.96 20.55
N LYS A 277 29.16 20.04 20.00
CA LYS A 277 29.35 20.24 18.57
C LYS A 277 30.53 19.37 18.13
N ASN A 278 30.36 18.58 17.07
CA ASN A 278 31.42 18.47 16.08
C ASN A 278 30.86 18.22 14.69
N GLY A 279 31.43 18.96 13.73
CA GLY A 279 30.81 19.29 12.47
C GLY A 279 30.73 18.15 11.46
N ARG A 280 29.80 18.33 10.51
CA ARG A 280 29.80 17.61 9.24
C ARG A 280 29.57 18.60 8.10
N ALA A 281 30.46 18.53 7.12
CA ALA A 281 30.64 19.45 6.00
C ALA A 281 29.39 19.53 5.08
N PRO A 282 29.23 20.64 4.33
CA PRO A 282 28.12 20.84 3.40
C PRO A 282 28.32 19.99 2.13
N GLY A 283 27.98 18.70 2.22
CA GLY A 283 28.06 17.76 1.09
C GLY A 283 26.98 16.68 1.09
N ASP A 284 26.23 16.52 2.19
CA ASP A 284 25.27 15.41 2.35
C ASP A 284 23.84 15.73 1.88
N GLN A 285 23.49 17.00 1.60
CA GLN A 285 22.15 17.34 1.12
C GLN A 285 21.91 17.10 -0.38
N VAL A 286 22.96 16.92 -1.18
CA VAL A 286 22.81 16.63 -2.63
C VAL A 286 22.65 15.12 -2.91
N LYS A 287 23.02 14.25 -1.95
CA LYS A 287 22.85 12.79 -2.07
C LYS A 287 21.43 12.31 -1.75
N ALA A 288 20.69 13.04 -0.92
CA ALA A 288 19.34 12.67 -0.47
C ALA A 288 18.28 12.72 -1.58
N VAL A 289 18.50 13.52 -2.64
CA VAL A 289 17.52 13.64 -3.73
C VAL A 289 17.69 12.54 -4.80
N GLY A 290 18.90 11.96 -4.92
CA GLY A 290 19.18 10.90 -5.89
C GLY A 290 18.71 9.50 -5.49
N GLN A 291 18.55 9.25 -4.18
CA GLN A 291 18.26 7.92 -3.64
C GLN A 291 16.79 7.50 -3.84
N CYS A 292 15.83 8.43 -3.82
CA CYS A 292 14.40 8.15 -4.02
C CYS A 292 14.03 7.63 -5.43
N ALA A 293 14.91 7.79 -6.43
CA ALA A 293 14.65 7.33 -7.80
C ALA A 293 14.99 5.86 -8.05
N TYR A 294 15.84 5.26 -7.21
CA TYR A 294 16.36 3.91 -7.44
C TYR A 294 15.40 2.80 -6.95
N ASP A 295 14.47 3.09 -6.03
CA ASP A 295 13.63 2.08 -5.37
C ASP A 295 12.31 1.75 -6.08
N MET A 296 11.95 2.46 -7.17
CA MET A 296 10.67 2.28 -7.87
C MET A 296 10.67 1.26 -9.03
N GLY A 297 11.80 0.64 -9.40
CA GLY A 297 11.80 -0.52 -10.32
C GLY A 297 11.22 -0.31 -11.74
N LEU A 298 11.17 0.92 -12.28
CA LEU A 298 10.67 1.15 -13.63
C LEU A 298 11.70 0.77 -14.71
N SER A 299 11.31 -0.10 -15.64
CA SER A 299 12.09 -0.37 -16.86
C SER A 299 12.26 0.92 -17.71
N PRO A 300 13.31 1.06 -18.54
CA PRO A 300 13.51 2.25 -19.39
C PRO A 300 12.33 2.54 -20.32
N LYS A 301 11.64 1.49 -20.77
CA LYS A 301 10.41 1.59 -21.57
C LYS A 301 9.22 2.08 -20.73
N LEU A 302 9.11 1.62 -19.48
CA LEU A 302 8.06 2.02 -18.55
C LEU A 302 8.26 3.47 -18.06
N SER A 303 9.50 3.89 -17.76
CA SER A 303 9.82 5.27 -17.39
C SER A 303 9.44 6.28 -18.49
N TRP A 304 9.65 5.93 -19.76
CA TRP A 304 9.21 6.76 -20.87
C TRP A 304 7.67 6.78 -21.03
N CYS A 305 6.99 5.64 -20.84
CA CYS A 305 5.53 5.60 -20.81
C CYS A 305 4.97 6.54 -19.72
N TRP A 306 5.57 6.58 -18.53
CA TRP A 306 5.15 7.50 -17.47
C TRP A 306 5.45 8.97 -17.79
N ILE A 307 6.62 9.28 -18.37
CA ILE A 307 6.93 10.65 -18.81
C ILE A 307 5.95 11.11 -19.90
N ALA A 308 5.60 10.22 -20.84
CA ALA A 308 4.61 10.52 -21.88
C ALA A 308 3.21 10.73 -21.28
N VAL A 309 2.78 9.88 -20.35
CA VAL A 309 1.50 10.00 -19.64
C VAL A 309 1.43 11.30 -18.84
N PHE A 310 2.44 11.63 -18.03
CA PHE A 310 2.44 12.86 -17.25
C PHE A 310 2.65 14.11 -18.10
N SER A 311 3.38 14.03 -19.22
CA SER A 311 3.43 15.13 -20.20
C SER A 311 2.06 15.35 -20.84
N PHE A 312 1.30 14.29 -21.13
CA PHE A 312 -0.06 14.40 -21.65
C PHE A 312 -1.04 14.99 -20.63
N VAL A 313 -0.99 14.55 -19.37
CA VAL A 313 -1.81 15.14 -18.29
C VAL A 313 -1.47 16.62 -18.09
N SER A 314 -0.18 16.98 -18.09
CA SER A 314 0.29 18.37 -18.07
C SER A 314 -0.22 19.17 -19.26
N LEU A 315 -0.19 18.59 -20.48
CA LEU A 315 -0.71 19.25 -21.68
C LEU A 315 -2.20 19.54 -21.54
N VAL A 316 -2.98 18.55 -21.10
CA VAL A 316 -4.42 18.72 -20.87
C VAL A 316 -4.67 19.81 -19.84
N ALA A 317 -3.93 19.82 -18.73
CA ALA A 317 -4.06 20.85 -17.70
C ALA A 317 -3.74 22.26 -18.24
N ASN A 318 -2.64 22.40 -19.01
CA ASN A 318 -2.25 23.66 -19.65
C ASN A 318 -3.31 24.12 -20.66
N VAL A 319 -3.85 23.22 -21.48
CA VAL A 319 -4.93 23.53 -22.43
C VAL A 319 -6.20 23.93 -21.71
N VAL A 320 -6.61 23.19 -20.67
CA VAL A 320 -7.79 23.49 -19.85
C VAL A 320 -7.67 24.87 -19.18
N PHE A 321 -6.48 25.20 -18.66
CA PHE A 321 -6.20 26.54 -18.17
C PHE A 321 -6.34 27.57 -19.28
N LEU A 322 -5.71 27.35 -20.45
CA LEU A 322 -5.71 28.27 -21.59
C LEU A 322 -7.09 28.50 -22.18
N ILE A 323 -8.03 27.55 -22.10
CA ILE A 323 -9.41 27.74 -22.58
C ILE A 323 -10.37 28.27 -21.51
N GLY A 324 -9.89 28.51 -20.28
CA GLY A 324 -10.70 29.02 -19.19
C GLY A 324 -11.45 30.30 -19.60
N CYS A 325 -12.78 30.28 -19.42
CA CYS A 325 -13.70 31.36 -19.79
C CYS A 325 -13.72 31.76 -21.29
N ILE A 326 -13.34 30.87 -22.21
CA ILE A 326 -13.49 31.10 -23.67
C ILE A 326 -14.96 31.00 -24.14
N SER A 327 -15.78 30.31 -23.36
CA SER A 327 -17.20 30.03 -23.63
C SER A 327 -17.97 29.79 -22.33
N PRO A 328 -19.33 29.85 -22.36
CA PRO A 328 -20.15 29.59 -21.17
C PRO A 328 -19.90 28.23 -20.52
N GLY A 329 -19.64 27.18 -21.32
CA GLY A 329 -19.33 25.84 -20.80
C GLY A 329 -18.00 25.75 -20.05
N THR A 330 -17.10 26.72 -20.26
CA THR A 330 -15.79 26.82 -19.59
C THR A 330 -15.76 27.89 -18.49
N ALA A 331 -16.89 28.49 -18.14
CA ALA A 331 -16.97 29.55 -17.13
C ALA A 331 -16.54 29.05 -15.73
N ASN A 332 -16.87 27.79 -15.41
CA ASN A 332 -16.47 27.16 -14.14
C ASN A 332 -14.96 26.92 -14.02
N LEU A 333 -14.19 27.08 -15.11
CA LEU A 333 -12.72 27.01 -15.12
C LEU A 333 -12.09 28.40 -14.92
N SER A 334 -12.76 29.28 -14.17
CA SER A 334 -12.25 30.62 -13.89
C SER A 334 -11.03 30.57 -12.96
N LEU A 335 -10.12 31.51 -13.19
CA LEU A 335 -8.99 31.83 -12.31
C LEU A 335 -9.51 32.43 -11.01
N TYR A 336 -10.45 33.36 -11.11
CA TYR A 336 -11.13 33.96 -9.98
C TYR A 336 -12.48 34.51 -10.43
N ARG A 337 -13.36 34.75 -9.46
CA ARG A 337 -14.64 35.39 -9.67
C ARG A 337 -14.70 36.71 -8.91
N VAL A 338 -15.43 37.67 -9.44
CA VAL A 338 -15.63 38.98 -8.81
C VAL A 338 -17.11 39.26 -8.74
N LYS A 339 -17.62 39.48 -7.52
CA LYS A 339 -19.00 39.93 -7.30
C LYS A 339 -19.10 41.44 -7.55
N VAL A 340 -19.83 41.85 -8.58
CA VAL A 340 -19.88 43.25 -9.06
C VAL A 340 -20.37 44.21 -7.97
N ALA A 341 -21.37 43.78 -7.18
CA ALA A 341 -21.89 44.58 -6.06
C ALA A 341 -20.84 44.88 -4.98
N VAL A 342 -20.00 43.90 -4.65
CA VAL A 342 -18.97 44.06 -3.61
C VAL A 342 -17.84 44.94 -4.13
N LEU A 343 -17.47 44.75 -5.41
CA LEU A 343 -16.48 45.60 -6.05
C LEU A 343 -16.93 47.06 -6.11
N ALA A 344 -18.19 47.30 -6.51
CA ALA A 344 -18.76 48.64 -6.60
C ALA A 344 -18.75 49.37 -5.23
N ASP A 345 -19.21 48.71 -4.18
CA ASP A 345 -19.19 49.26 -2.80
C ASP A 345 -17.76 49.55 -2.33
N GLY A 346 -16.84 48.64 -2.59
CA GLY A 346 -15.43 48.81 -2.26
C GLY A 346 -14.74 49.98 -2.96
N LEU A 347 -14.99 50.14 -4.27
CA LEU A 347 -14.44 51.26 -5.04
C LEU A 347 -15.03 52.60 -4.58
N GLN A 348 -16.32 52.64 -4.22
CA GLN A 348 -16.94 53.85 -3.66
C GLN A 348 -16.34 54.23 -2.31
N LYS A 349 -16.11 53.25 -1.42
CA LYS A 349 -15.44 53.48 -0.12
C LYS A 349 -14.03 54.03 -0.30
N LEU A 350 -13.23 53.40 -1.16
CA LEU A 350 -11.87 53.84 -1.44
C LEU A 350 -11.83 55.24 -2.08
N ALA A 351 -12.76 55.53 -2.99
CA ALA A 351 -12.85 56.85 -3.61
C ALA A 351 -13.25 57.94 -2.59
N ALA A 352 -14.09 57.59 -1.61
CA ALA A 352 -14.47 58.50 -0.53
C ALA A 352 -13.30 58.80 0.42
N GLU A 353 -12.47 57.80 0.72
CA GLU A 353 -11.25 57.94 1.51
C GLU A 353 -10.20 58.81 0.81
N ASP A 354 -9.92 58.55 -0.47
CA ASP A 354 -8.86 59.26 -1.22
C ASP A 354 -9.25 60.71 -1.59
N SER A 355 -10.53 61.01 -1.79
CA SER A 355 -11.01 62.33 -2.22
C SER A 355 -11.60 63.20 -1.09
N GLY A 356 -11.70 62.68 0.13
CA GLY A 356 -12.22 63.40 1.30
C GLY A 356 -13.70 63.78 1.22
N GLY A 357 -14.50 63.08 0.39
CA GLY A 357 -15.92 63.37 0.18
C GLY A 357 -16.69 62.24 -0.51
N ALA A 358 -18.02 62.30 -0.49
CA ALA A 358 -18.87 61.22 -1.03
C ALA A 358 -18.66 61.01 -2.55
N ALA A 359 -18.50 59.74 -2.95
CA ALA A 359 -18.39 59.34 -4.36
C ALA A 359 -19.69 59.67 -5.14
N PRO A 360 -19.60 60.02 -6.44
CA PRO A 360 -20.76 60.48 -7.20
C PRO A 360 -21.57 59.29 -7.73
N GLY A 361 -22.77 59.09 -7.20
CA GLY A 361 -23.80 58.22 -7.79
C GLY A 361 -23.66 56.72 -7.50
N THR A 362 -24.75 56.00 -7.75
CA THR A 362 -24.83 54.54 -7.57
C THR A 362 -24.17 53.83 -8.74
N LEU A 363 -23.11 53.04 -8.48
CA LEU A 363 -22.41 52.28 -9.51
C LEU A 363 -23.17 51.03 -9.99
N LEU A 364 -24.19 50.59 -9.24
CA LEU A 364 -24.96 49.39 -9.55
C LEU A 364 -26.15 49.70 -10.46
N HIS A 365 -26.34 48.85 -11.47
CA HIS A 365 -27.46 48.88 -12.41
C HIS A 365 -28.00 47.46 -12.57
N PRO A 366 -29.33 47.25 -12.73
CA PRO A 366 -29.92 45.92 -12.91
C PRO A 366 -29.40 45.15 -14.12
N ASP A 367 -28.89 45.86 -15.14
CA ASP A 367 -28.33 45.26 -16.35
C ASP A 367 -26.84 44.93 -16.25
N LEU A 368 -26.18 45.20 -15.11
CA LEU A 368 -24.84 44.69 -14.85
C LEU A 368 -24.89 43.22 -14.38
N PRO A 369 -23.86 42.42 -14.69
CA PRO A 369 -23.79 41.03 -14.23
C PRO A 369 -23.62 40.94 -12.71
N ILE A 370 -23.99 39.81 -12.13
CA ILE A 370 -23.80 39.53 -10.70
C ILE A 370 -22.35 39.15 -10.44
N TYR A 371 -21.77 38.32 -11.32
CA TYR A 371 -20.39 37.89 -11.26
C TYR A 371 -19.67 38.11 -12.58
N TRP A 372 -18.42 38.53 -12.49
CA TRP A 372 -17.43 38.40 -13.56
C TRP A 372 -16.52 37.22 -13.26
N TYR A 373 -16.49 36.24 -14.16
CA TYR A 373 -15.58 35.11 -14.09
C TYR A 373 -14.39 35.41 -15.00
N TRP A 374 -13.20 35.45 -14.42
CA TRP A 374 -11.97 35.75 -15.13
C TRP A 374 -11.24 34.46 -15.45
N GLY A 375 -11.05 34.17 -16.74
CA GLY A 375 -10.22 33.06 -17.20
C GLY A 375 -8.93 33.57 -17.83
N SER A 376 -8.18 32.67 -18.47
CA SER A 376 -7.00 33.05 -19.24
C SER A 376 -7.33 33.48 -20.67
N SER A 377 -8.46 33.03 -21.23
CA SER A 377 -8.91 33.30 -22.60
C SER A 377 -10.13 34.20 -22.71
N GLY A 378 -10.65 34.69 -21.59
CA GLY A 378 -11.80 35.56 -21.62
C GLY A 378 -12.36 35.91 -20.26
N ILE A 379 -13.40 36.75 -20.29
CA ILE A 379 -14.20 37.14 -19.13
C ILE A 379 -15.63 36.71 -19.41
N CYS A 380 -16.26 36.03 -18.45
CA CYS A 380 -17.67 35.64 -18.54
C CYS A 380 -18.52 36.47 -17.58
N ASP A 381 -19.57 37.08 -18.12
CA ASP A 381 -20.59 37.86 -17.44
C ASP A 381 -21.75 36.92 -17.05
N VAL A 382 -22.03 36.78 -15.76
CA VAL A 382 -23.08 35.89 -15.23
C VAL A 382 -24.25 36.71 -14.68
N TYR A 383 -25.44 36.53 -15.25
CA TYR A 383 -26.67 37.26 -14.89
C TYR A 383 -27.64 36.38 -14.08
N GLY A 384 -28.27 36.97 -13.05
CA GLY A 384 -29.01 36.22 -12.03
C GLY A 384 -30.41 35.72 -12.39
N SER A 385 -31.08 36.28 -13.40
CA SER A 385 -32.50 35.97 -13.62
C SER A 385 -32.75 34.69 -14.44
N GLN A 386 -31.74 34.14 -15.15
CA GLN A 386 -31.88 32.91 -15.97
C GLN A 386 -30.59 32.07 -16.11
N SER A 387 -29.58 32.28 -15.26
CA SER A 387 -28.24 31.68 -15.43
C SER A 387 -27.58 32.02 -16.78
N GLU A 388 -28.01 33.10 -17.43
CA GLU A 388 -27.45 33.55 -18.71
C GLU A 388 -26.00 33.95 -18.47
N THR A 389 -25.10 33.24 -19.15
CA THR A 389 -23.65 33.48 -19.08
C THR A 389 -23.18 33.87 -20.46
N ARG A 390 -22.56 35.05 -20.59
CA ARG A 390 -21.96 35.51 -21.85
C ARG A 390 -20.46 35.66 -21.66
N CYS A 391 -19.67 35.08 -22.55
CA CYS A 391 -18.22 35.12 -22.46
C CYS A 391 -17.62 35.87 -23.62
N ARG A 392 -16.70 36.79 -23.29
CA ARG A 392 -15.95 37.59 -24.25
C ARG A 392 -14.55 37.02 -24.37
N ARG A 393 -14.13 36.72 -25.60
CA ARG A 393 -12.83 36.10 -25.87
C ARG A 393 -11.75 37.17 -25.90
N GLN A 394 -10.80 37.07 -24.98
CA GLN A 394 -9.64 37.93 -24.93
C GLN A 394 -8.49 37.19 -24.24
N PHE A 395 -7.36 37.04 -24.93
CA PHE A 395 -6.24 36.24 -24.45
C PHE A 395 -4.94 37.08 -24.37
N PRO A 396 -4.36 37.27 -23.16
CA PRO A 396 -5.02 37.20 -21.85
C PRO A 396 -5.97 38.39 -21.63
N PRO A 397 -6.99 38.28 -20.76
CA PRO A 397 -7.87 39.39 -20.46
C PRO A 397 -7.12 40.40 -19.59
N THR A 398 -6.82 41.58 -20.13
CA THR A 398 -6.14 42.67 -19.40
C THR A 398 -6.91 43.99 -19.51
N GLN A 399 -8.22 43.92 -19.74
CA GLN A 399 -9.07 45.11 -19.80
C GLN A 399 -9.14 45.80 -18.45
N ALA A 400 -9.14 47.14 -18.48
CA ALA A 400 -9.46 47.95 -17.32
C ALA A 400 -10.94 47.76 -16.95
N VAL A 401 -11.27 47.98 -15.67
CA VAL A 401 -12.64 47.80 -15.15
C VAL A 401 -13.67 48.60 -15.94
N LEU A 402 -13.31 49.83 -16.34
CA LEU A 402 -14.20 50.70 -17.10
C LEU A 402 -14.59 50.09 -18.46
N ALA A 403 -13.63 49.47 -19.15
CA ALA A 403 -13.87 48.80 -20.42
C ALA A 403 -14.76 47.56 -20.25
N ILE A 404 -14.59 46.82 -19.14
CA ILE A 404 -15.42 45.65 -18.82
C ILE A 404 -16.86 46.07 -18.58
N VAL A 405 -17.08 47.17 -17.84
CA VAL A 405 -18.41 47.74 -17.54
C VAL A 405 -19.08 48.23 -18.82
N GLU A 406 -18.36 49.00 -19.64
CA GLU A 406 -18.87 49.51 -20.91
C GLU A 406 -19.33 48.39 -21.83
N GLU A 407 -18.52 47.34 -21.95
CA GLU A 407 -18.79 46.23 -22.86
C GLU A 407 -19.86 45.27 -22.31
N SER A 408 -19.93 45.01 -20.99
CA SER A 408 -21.05 44.29 -20.36
C SER A 408 -22.39 45.00 -20.56
N LEU A 409 -22.41 46.34 -20.54
CA LEU A 409 -23.61 47.13 -20.78
C LEU A 409 -23.97 47.17 -22.27
N ARG A 410 -22.98 47.30 -23.15
CA ARG A 410 -23.17 47.26 -24.60
C ARG A 410 -23.80 45.93 -25.05
N ASP A 411 -23.36 44.81 -24.47
CA ASP A 411 -23.91 43.49 -24.77
C ASP A 411 -25.38 43.32 -24.32
N ARG A 412 -25.81 44.04 -23.27
CA ARG A 412 -27.18 43.94 -22.72
C ARG A 412 -28.15 44.96 -23.29
N LEU A 413 -27.70 46.19 -23.51
CA LEU A 413 -28.55 47.34 -23.87
C LEU A 413 -28.38 47.77 -25.33
N GLY A 414 -27.39 47.26 -26.06
CA GLY A 414 -27.04 47.73 -27.40
C GLY A 414 -26.19 49.00 -27.39
N GLU A 415 -25.63 49.35 -28.55
CA GLU A 415 -24.71 50.47 -28.70
C GLU A 415 -25.44 51.83 -28.56
N GLY A 416 -24.95 52.73 -27.70
CA GLY A 416 -25.37 54.13 -27.66
C GLY A 416 -26.63 54.47 -26.85
N THR A 417 -27.07 53.64 -25.90
CA THR A 417 -28.20 53.99 -25.03
C THR A 417 -27.80 55.02 -23.94
N ASP A 418 -28.64 56.04 -23.73
CA ASP A 418 -28.41 57.09 -22.72
C ASP A 418 -28.18 56.49 -21.32
N GLN A 419 -28.86 55.38 -21.00
CA GLN A 419 -28.72 54.65 -19.73
C GLN A 419 -27.33 54.02 -19.56
N ALA A 420 -26.77 53.39 -20.60
CA ALA A 420 -25.42 52.82 -20.54
C ALA A 420 -24.38 53.93 -20.35
N SER A 421 -24.54 55.06 -21.04
CA SER A 421 -23.63 56.21 -20.92
C SER A 421 -23.59 56.80 -19.50
N ALA A 422 -24.74 56.85 -18.82
CA ALA A 422 -24.85 57.34 -17.45
C ALA A 422 -24.09 56.44 -16.46
N VAL A 423 -24.25 55.12 -16.57
CA VAL A 423 -23.55 54.16 -15.70
C VAL A 423 -22.04 54.19 -15.96
N VAL A 424 -21.60 54.15 -17.21
CA VAL A 424 -20.17 54.27 -17.57
C VAL A 424 -19.56 55.57 -17.05
N SER A 425 -20.29 56.69 -17.13
CA SER A 425 -19.84 57.98 -16.59
C SER A 425 -19.66 57.96 -15.06
N ALA A 426 -20.55 57.29 -14.32
CA ALA A 426 -20.45 57.14 -12.87
C ALA A 426 -19.24 56.28 -12.47
N TRP A 427 -18.98 55.19 -13.20
CA TRP A 427 -17.79 54.36 -13.03
C TRP A 427 -16.51 55.14 -13.33
N ASN A 428 -16.46 55.89 -14.44
CA ASN A 428 -15.31 56.71 -14.81
C ASN A 428 -15.05 57.82 -13.76
N ALA A 429 -16.10 58.49 -13.29
CA ALA A 429 -15.99 59.52 -12.26
C ALA A 429 -15.44 58.95 -10.95
N THR A 430 -15.90 57.77 -10.53
CA THR A 430 -15.41 57.11 -9.31
C THR A 430 -13.95 56.67 -9.46
N LEU A 431 -13.59 56.05 -10.59
CA LEU A 431 -12.21 55.63 -10.88
C LEU A 431 -11.22 56.81 -10.95
N SER A 432 -11.67 57.95 -11.47
CA SER A 432 -10.84 59.17 -11.61
C SER A 432 -10.49 59.85 -10.27
N ARG A 433 -11.25 59.57 -9.20
CA ARG A 433 -11.02 60.12 -7.85
C ARG A 433 -10.02 59.30 -7.03
N LEU A 434 -9.75 58.06 -7.43
CA LEU A 434 -8.83 57.18 -6.72
C LEU A 434 -7.38 57.61 -6.97
N ASN A 435 -6.52 57.40 -5.98
CA ASN A 435 -5.10 57.71 -6.12
C ASN A 435 -4.50 56.95 -7.33
N PRO A 436 -3.94 57.64 -8.34
CA PRO A 436 -3.45 57.02 -9.56
C PRO A 436 -2.34 55.98 -9.31
N ALA A 437 -1.56 56.15 -8.24
CA ALA A 437 -0.53 55.18 -7.85
C ALA A 437 -1.12 53.85 -7.33
N ARG A 438 -2.37 53.83 -6.86
CA ARG A 438 -3.01 52.62 -6.32
C ARG A 438 -3.65 51.74 -7.40
N LEU A 439 -4.33 52.34 -8.39
CA LEU A 439 -4.99 51.55 -9.45
C LEU A 439 -4.16 51.40 -10.71
N ARG A 440 -3.60 52.47 -11.29
CA ARG A 440 -2.89 52.35 -12.58
C ARG A 440 -1.63 51.50 -12.48
N ASP A 441 -0.88 51.62 -11.40
CA ASP A 441 0.32 50.82 -11.15
C ASP A 441 -0.03 49.34 -10.93
N ARG A 442 -1.14 49.06 -10.24
CA ARG A 442 -1.67 47.71 -10.03
C ARG A 442 -2.26 47.10 -11.29
N GLU A 443 -3.00 47.85 -12.10
CA GLU A 443 -3.49 47.40 -13.42
C GLU A 443 -2.34 47.07 -14.37
N ALA A 444 -1.26 47.86 -14.35
CA ALA A 444 -0.04 47.58 -15.13
C ALA A 444 0.69 46.31 -14.64
N ARG A 445 0.80 46.14 -13.32
CA ARG A 445 1.33 44.90 -12.72
C ARG A 445 0.46 43.70 -13.04
N PHE A 446 -0.85 43.82 -12.90
CA PHE A 446 -1.83 42.80 -13.27
C PHE A 446 -1.65 42.38 -14.72
N ALA A 447 -1.65 43.34 -15.65
CA ALA A 447 -1.51 43.05 -17.07
C ALA A 447 -0.18 42.38 -17.42
N SER A 448 0.92 42.79 -16.79
CA SER A 448 2.24 42.17 -17.02
C SER A 448 2.33 40.76 -16.44
N LEU A 449 1.81 40.53 -15.24
CA LEU A 449 1.77 39.21 -14.58
C LEU A 449 0.85 38.23 -15.31
N SER A 450 -0.34 38.66 -15.75
CA SER A 450 -1.27 37.81 -16.51
C SER A 450 -0.72 37.46 -17.89
N LYS A 451 -0.04 38.38 -18.57
CA LYS A 451 0.66 38.11 -19.84
C LYS A 451 1.82 37.15 -19.67
N ALA A 452 2.63 37.33 -18.63
CA ALA A 452 3.71 36.43 -18.32
C ALA A 452 3.18 35.02 -17.98
N SER A 453 2.13 34.91 -17.16
CA SER A 453 1.49 33.63 -16.83
C SER A 453 0.97 32.91 -18.08
N ALA A 454 0.23 33.61 -18.95
CA ALA A 454 -0.28 33.04 -20.19
C ALA A 454 0.85 32.60 -21.14
N ALA A 455 1.90 33.43 -21.30
CA ALA A 455 3.05 33.10 -22.14
C ALA A 455 3.82 31.87 -21.63
N LEU A 456 4.06 31.78 -20.31
CA LEU A 456 4.70 30.61 -19.70
C LEU A 456 3.85 29.34 -19.88
N THR A 457 2.52 29.46 -19.77
CA THR A 457 1.61 28.31 -19.97
C THR A 457 1.63 27.84 -21.42
N VAL A 458 1.66 28.75 -22.40
CA VAL A 458 1.78 28.40 -23.82
C VAL A 458 3.11 27.70 -24.08
N LEU A 459 4.22 28.23 -23.54
CA LEU A 459 5.53 27.60 -23.67
C LEU A 459 5.57 26.22 -23.01
N ALA A 460 4.96 26.07 -21.84
CA ALA A 460 4.83 24.77 -21.18
C ALA A 460 4.04 23.77 -22.06
N ALA A 461 2.88 24.17 -22.59
CA ALA A 461 2.08 23.33 -23.49
C ALA A 461 2.85 22.90 -24.75
N ILE A 462 3.63 23.81 -25.34
CA ILE A 462 4.48 23.50 -26.50
C ILE A 462 5.52 22.44 -26.12
N LEU A 463 6.21 22.59 -24.99
CA LEU A 463 7.19 21.60 -24.52
C LEU A 463 6.54 20.25 -24.19
N ASP A 464 5.27 20.22 -23.79
CA ASP A 464 4.52 18.98 -23.50
C ASP A 464 4.27 18.17 -24.77
N VAL A 465 4.04 18.86 -25.89
CA VAL A 465 3.90 18.23 -27.21
C VAL A 465 5.23 17.68 -27.71
N PHE A 466 6.34 18.39 -27.50
CA PHE A 466 7.66 17.98 -27.98
C PHE A 466 8.35 16.93 -27.09
N SER A 467 8.00 16.86 -25.80
CA SER A 467 8.58 15.96 -24.81
C SER A 467 8.56 14.46 -25.24
N PRO A 468 7.42 13.89 -25.68
CA PRO A 468 7.37 12.52 -26.20
C PRO A 468 8.21 12.31 -27.47
N VAL A 469 8.25 13.30 -28.38
CA VAL A 469 8.98 13.22 -29.65
C VAL A 469 10.49 13.16 -29.42
N VAL A 470 11.01 14.04 -28.55
CA VAL A 470 12.42 14.06 -28.18
C VAL A 470 12.82 12.78 -27.43
N GLY A 471 11.96 12.31 -26.51
CA GLY A 471 12.19 11.07 -25.79
C GLY A 471 12.21 9.84 -26.71
N GLY A 472 11.29 9.77 -27.67
CA GLY A 472 11.24 8.69 -28.66
C GLY A 472 12.47 8.66 -29.57
N ALA A 473 12.92 9.81 -30.08
CA ALA A 473 14.09 9.90 -30.95
C ALA A 473 15.41 9.48 -30.28
N VAL A 474 15.57 9.76 -28.96
CA VAL A 474 16.76 9.39 -28.20
C VAL A 474 16.80 7.90 -27.86
N VAL A 475 15.66 7.24 -27.64
CA VAL A 475 15.59 5.79 -27.36
C VAL A 475 16.03 4.94 -28.57
N PHE A 476 15.85 5.44 -29.80
CA PHE A 476 16.26 4.75 -31.03
C PHE A 476 17.62 5.21 -31.57
N SER A 477 18.22 6.25 -30.99
CA SER A 477 19.54 6.75 -31.37
C SER A 477 20.60 6.19 -30.43
N SER A 478 21.69 5.62 -30.97
CA SER A 478 22.83 5.11 -30.17
C SER A 478 23.65 6.21 -29.47
N SER A 479 23.18 7.46 -29.50
CA SER A 479 23.89 8.62 -28.97
C SER A 479 23.84 8.67 -27.44
N LYS A 480 25.02 8.81 -26.83
CA LYS A 480 25.27 8.72 -25.39
C LYS A 480 24.81 9.93 -24.56
N SER A 481 23.95 10.82 -25.08
CA SER A 481 23.50 12.02 -24.35
C SER A 481 22.31 11.71 -23.43
N ALA A 482 22.58 11.08 -22.28
CA ALA A 482 21.56 10.63 -21.32
C ALA A 482 20.73 11.75 -20.64
N LEU A 483 21.14 13.02 -20.77
CA LEU A 483 20.51 14.14 -20.03
C LEU A 483 19.38 14.85 -20.80
N LEU A 484 19.45 14.85 -22.14
CA LEU A 484 18.55 15.62 -23.01
C LEU A 484 17.05 15.26 -22.88
N PRO A 485 16.64 13.97 -22.78
CA PRO A 485 15.22 13.62 -22.75
C PRO A 485 14.51 13.99 -21.44
N TYR A 486 15.25 14.29 -20.37
CA TYR A 486 14.68 14.68 -19.07
C TYR A 486 14.64 16.19 -18.86
N ALA A 487 15.52 16.94 -19.54
CA ALA A 487 15.59 18.40 -19.40
C ALA A 487 14.34 19.12 -19.93
N VAL A 488 13.78 18.66 -21.06
CA VAL A 488 12.59 19.25 -21.68
C VAL A 488 11.34 19.11 -20.79
N PRO A 489 11.02 17.92 -20.23
CA PRO A 489 9.95 17.77 -19.24
C PRO A 489 10.12 18.62 -17.97
N VAL A 490 11.33 18.70 -17.42
CA VAL A 490 11.61 19.50 -16.21
C VAL A 490 11.37 20.98 -16.49
N LEU A 491 11.88 21.49 -17.62
CA LEU A 491 11.68 22.87 -18.02
C LEU A 491 10.19 23.19 -18.21
N GLY A 492 9.44 22.32 -18.89
CA GLY A 492 7.99 22.48 -19.06
C GLY A 492 7.24 22.53 -17.72
N ALA A 493 7.60 21.68 -16.76
CA ALA A 493 6.97 21.68 -15.43
C ALA A 493 7.29 22.95 -14.64
N LEU A 494 8.53 23.45 -14.69
CA LEU A 494 8.92 24.71 -14.05
C LEU A 494 8.20 25.93 -14.64
N LEU A 495 8.02 25.95 -15.97
CA LEU A 495 7.26 27.01 -16.64
C LEU A 495 5.78 26.99 -16.22
N ALA A 496 5.16 25.81 -16.10
CA ALA A 496 3.77 25.68 -15.63
C ALA A 496 3.60 26.09 -14.15
N LEU A 497 4.55 25.74 -13.28
CA LEU A 497 4.56 26.20 -11.88
C LEU A 497 4.74 27.73 -11.80
N GLY A 498 5.68 28.27 -12.58
CA GLY A 498 5.87 29.72 -12.70
C GLY A 498 4.61 30.42 -13.19
N ALA A 499 3.93 29.85 -14.18
CA ALA A 499 2.66 30.37 -14.66
C ALA A 499 1.56 30.40 -13.58
N GLY A 500 1.44 29.32 -12.79
CA GLY A 500 0.50 29.25 -11.66
C GLY A 500 0.79 30.29 -10.58
N VAL A 501 2.07 30.46 -10.21
CA VAL A 501 2.48 31.50 -9.23
C VAL A 501 2.16 32.89 -9.77
N LEU A 502 2.51 33.19 -11.01
CA LEU A 502 2.20 34.50 -11.62
C LEU A 502 0.69 34.74 -11.77
N ALA A 503 -0.10 33.70 -12.02
CA ALA A 503 -1.56 33.80 -12.03
C ALA A 503 -2.08 34.19 -10.63
N THR A 504 -1.61 33.52 -9.58
CA THR A 504 -1.98 33.85 -8.19
C THR A 504 -1.52 35.27 -7.80
N CYS A 505 -0.30 35.66 -8.15
CA CYS A 505 0.19 37.02 -7.92
C CYS A 505 -0.66 38.06 -8.69
N SER A 506 -1.04 37.76 -9.93
CA SER A 506 -1.91 38.65 -10.72
C SER A 506 -3.25 38.88 -10.03
N MET A 507 -3.87 37.85 -9.42
CA MET A 507 -5.14 38.03 -8.69
C MET A 507 -5.03 39.05 -7.56
N ASN A 508 -3.91 39.04 -6.83
CA ASN A 508 -3.68 39.94 -5.71
C ASN A 508 -3.43 41.39 -6.16
N GLU A 509 -2.80 41.56 -7.33
CA GLU A 509 -2.60 42.87 -7.97
C GLU A 509 -3.84 43.33 -8.76
N GLY A 510 -4.80 42.46 -9.00
CA GLY A 510 -6.05 42.78 -9.68
C GLY A 510 -7.01 43.60 -8.84
N VAL A 511 -8.09 44.03 -9.47
CA VAL A 511 -9.10 44.95 -8.90
C VAL A 511 -9.78 44.37 -7.65
N HIS A 512 -9.92 43.04 -7.61
CA HIS A 512 -10.41 42.30 -6.45
C HIS A 512 -9.48 42.43 -5.22
N GLY A 513 -8.16 42.36 -5.43
CA GLY A 513 -7.16 42.54 -4.37
C GLY A 513 -7.02 44.00 -3.89
N VAL A 514 -7.52 44.98 -4.66
CA VAL A 514 -7.61 46.39 -4.21
C VAL A 514 -8.72 46.56 -3.18
N VAL A 515 -9.84 45.87 -3.36
CA VAL A 515 -11.02 45.98 -2.48
C VAL A 515 -10.97 45.01 -1.29
N GLY A 516 -10.04 44.04 -1.30
CA GLY A 516 -9.88 43.09 -0.19
C GLY A 516 -11.06 42.14 -0.05
N THR A 517 -11.75 41.85 -1.16
CA THR A 517 -12.83 40.88 -1.19
C THR A 517 -12.25 39.50 -0.88
N GLY A 518 -12.61 38.88 0.25
CA GLY A 518 -12.00 37.64 0.72
C GLY A 518 -12.33 36.37 -0.09
N GLU A 519 -12.66 36.48 -1.38
CA GLU A 519 -12.93 35.28 -2.20
C GLU A 519 -11.63 34.60 -2.65
N HIS A 520 -11.54 33.30 -2.36
CA HIS A 520 -10.39 32.46 -2.67
C HIS A 520 -10.30 32.12 -4.17
N GLY A 521 -9.09 31.87 -4.65
CA GLY A 521 -8.80 31.54 -6.05
C GLY A 521 -9.69 30.42 -6.62
N GLY A 522 -10.06 30.57 -7.88
CA GLY A 522 -10.89 29.64 -8.63
C GLY A 522 -10.15 28.37 -9.06
N PRO A 523 -10.90 27.33 -9.48
CA PRO A 523 -10.36 26.02 -9.81
C PRO A 523 -9.37 26.05 -10.99
N GLY A 524 -9.40 27.07 -11.84
CA GLY A 524 -8.48 27.22 -12.98
C GLY A 524 -7.00 27.22 -12.57
N VAL A 525 -6.65 27.85 -11.44
CA VAL A 525 -5.25 27.92 -10.99
C VAL A 525 -4.76 26.61 -10.38
N ILE A 526 -5.64 25.89 -9.68
CA ILE A 526 -5.31 24.59 -9.05
C ILE A 526 -4.91 23.57 -10.13
N ILE A 527 -5.57 23.62 -11.29
CA ILE A 527 -5.31 22.71 -12.42
C ILE A 527 -3.86 22.80 -12.91
N LEU A 528 -3.24 24.00 -12.92
CA LEU A 528 -1.83 24.14 -13.31
C LEU A 528 -0.88 23.45 -12.32
N PHE A 529 -1.13 23.58 -11.02
CA PHE A 529 -0.29 22.94 -10.00
C PHE A 529 -0.43 21.41 -10.02
N VAL A 530 -1.66 20.91 -10.16
CA VAL A 530 -1.96 19.47 -10.25
C VAL A 530 -1.37 18.87 -11.52
N GLY A 531 -1.36 19.59 -12.64
CA GLY A 531 -0.72 19.14 -13.89
C GLY A 531 0.81 19.14 -13.83
N ALA A 532 1.42 20.12 -13.17
CA ALA A 532 2.88 20.30 -13.16
C ALA A 532 3.62 19.43 -12.13
N ALA A 533 3.04 19.21 -10.94
CA ALA A 533 3.72 18.52 -9.84
C ALA A 533 4.09 17.04 -10.14
N PRO A 534 3.18 16.20 -10.67
CA PRO A 534 3.51 14.80 -11.01
C PRO A 534 4.58 14.70 -12.11
N ARG A 535 4.57 15.66 -13.04
CA ARG A 535 5.54 15.73 -14.13
C ARG A 535 6.93 16.13 -13.64
N LEU A 536 7.02 17.11 -12.75
CA LEU A 536 8.29 17.50 -12.14
C LEU A 536 8.89 16.33 -11.35
N GLY A 537 8.07 15.65 -10.55
CA GLY A 537 8.47 14.47 -9.79
C GLY A 537 9.03 13.35 -10.67
N SER A 538 8.28 12.93 -11.70
CA SER A 538 8.71 11.87 -12.61
C SER A 538 9.99 12.22 -13.40
N SER A 539 10.14 13.48 -13.80
CA SER A 539 11.29 13.91 -14.61
C SER A 539 12.57 14.09 -13.79
N LEU A 540 12.46 14.55 -12.54
CA LEU A 540 13.59 14.65 -11.62
C LEU A 540 14.08 13.26 -11.20
N LEU A 541 13.16 12.33 -10.91
CA LEU A 541 13.53 10.94 -10.61
C LEU A 541 14.25 10.27 -11.79
N GLY A 542 13.80 10.50 -13.02
CA GLY A 542 14.47 10.00 -14.24
C GLY A 542 15.87 10.60 -14.47
N CYS A 543 16.05 11.89 -14.22
CA CYS A 543 17.33 12.60 -14.38
C CYS A 543 18.37 12.13 -13.34
N CYS A 544 17.95 11.95 -12.08
CA CYS A 544 18.80 11.44 -11.01
C CYS A 544 19.29 10.01 -11.27
N ALA A 545 18.46 9.16 -11.89
CA ALA A 545 18.84 7.79 -12.26
C ALA A 545 19.93 7.74 -13.36
N CYS A 546 19.98 8.71 -14.27
CA CYS A 546 20.95 8.75 -15.38
C CYS A 546 22.33 9.29 -14.97
N ASN A 547 22.39 10.23 -14.02
CA ASN A 547 23.65 10.83 -13.58
C ASN A 547 24.47 9.96 -12.61
N GLY A 548 23.86 8.94 -11.99
CA GLY A 548 24.55 8.00 -11.10
C GLY A 548 25.47 7.00 -11.81
N VAL A 549 25.36 6.85 -13.14
CA VAL A 549 26.11 5.85 -13.93
C VAL A 549 27.41 6.43 -14.53
N GLY A 550 27.56 7.76 -14.58
CA GLY A 550 28.58 8.39 -15.42
C GLY A 550 29.93 8.73 -14.77
N ARG A 551 30.14 8.48 -13.47
CA ARG A 551 31.28 9.10 -12.74
C ARG A 551 32.36 8.16 -12.19
N GLU A 552 32.18 6.84 -12.27
CA GLU A 552 33.11 5.88 -11.64
C GLU A 552 33.92 5.04 -12.65
N ASP A 553 33.66 5.19 -13.96
CA ASP A 553 34.18 4.29 -15.01
C ASP A 553 35.41 4.82 -15.77
N ARG A 554 36.21 5.71 -15.15
CA ARG A 554 37.37 6.34 -15.82
C ARG A 554 38.74 5.95 -15.27
N ARG A 555 38.83 4.95 -14.39
CA ARG A 555 40.14 4.40 -13.94
C ARG A 555 40.04 2.90 -13.64
N GLN A 556 40.33 2.06 -14.63
CA GLN A 556 41.34 1.00 -14.53
C GLN A 556 41.25 0.11 -15.77
N GLY A 557 42.28 0.19 -16.61
CA GLY A 557 42.53 -0.76 -17.68
C GLY A 557 43.14 -2.05 -17.13
N ASP A 558 42.78 -3.13 -17.84
CA ASP A 558 43.54 -4.35 -18.11
C ASP A 558 43.98 -5.24 -16.93
N ALA A 559 43.16 -6.26 -16.62
CA ALA A 559 43.59 -7.57 -16.13
C ALA A 559 42.45 -8.61 -16.31
N GLU A 560 42.79 -9.81 -16.79
CA GLU A 560 41.92 -10.97 -17.00
C GLU A 560 40.95 -11.25 -15.83
N LEU A 561 39.69 -11.54 -16.17
CA LEU A 561 38.58 -11.69 -15.22
C LEU A 561 38.58 -13.05 -14.50
N SER A 562 38.49 -13.05 -13.17
CA SER A 562 38.32 -14.26 -12.35
C SER A 562 36.90 -14.87 -12.46
N PRO A 563 36.70 -16.18 -12.19
CA PRO A 563 35.41 -16.87 -12.31
C PRO A 563 34.25 -16.24 -11.50
N GLN A 564 34.56 -15.56 -10.39
CA GLN A 564 33.59 -14.78 -9.61
C GLN A 564 32.95 -13.64 -10.42
N LYS A 565 33.70 -13.00 -11.32
CA LYS A 565 33.20 -11.92 -12.17
C LYS A 565 32.32 -12.43 -13.33
N GLN A 566 32.52 -13.66 -13.78
CA GLN A 566 31.60 -14.31 -14.76
C GLN A 566 30.24 -14.64 -14.12
N TRP A 567 30.22 -15.02 -12.84
CA TRP A 567 28.99 -15.21 -12.05
C TRP A 567 28.22 -13.90 -11.82
N GLN A 568 28.93 -12.77 -11.72
CA GLN A 568 28.33 -11.42 -11.63
C GLN A 568 27.63 -11.00 -12.93
N GLN A 569 27.96 -11.61 -14.07
CA GLN A 569 27.39 -11.28 -15.37
C GLN A 569 26.11 -12.09 -15.69
N GLN A 570 26.00 -13.33 -15.20
CA GLN A 570 24.80 -14.16 -15.34
C GLN A 570 23.65 -13.80 -14.37
N GLN A 571 23.93 -13.14 -13.25
CA GLN A 571 22.90 -12.66 -12.32
C GLN A 571 22.19 -11.37 -12.78
N GLN A 572 22.56 -10.79 -13.92
CA GLN A 572 22.09 -9.48 -14.39
C GLN A 572 20.68 -9.48 -15.01
N THR A 573 19.95 -10.60 -15.01
CA THR A 573 18.67 -10.77 -15.73
C THR A 573 17.42 -10.97 -14.85
N SER A 574 17.38 -10.54 -13.58
CA SER A 574 16.14 -10.62 -12.75
C SER A 574 15.92 -9.39 -11.83
N PRO A 575 14.66 -9.01 -11.48
CA PRO A 575 14.28 -7.66 -11.03
C PRO A 575 14.52 -7.34 -9.54
N ARG A 576 14.71 -6.03 -9.26
CA ARG A 576 15.14 -5.38 -8.00
C ARG A 576 14.30 -5.77 -6.76
N ARG A 577 14.87 -6.60 -5.89
CA ARG A 577 14.91 -6.34 -4.44
C ARG A 577 16.27 -5.71 -4.11
N GLU A 578 16.31 -4.88 -3.06
CA GLU A 578 17.51 -4.26 -2.48
C GLU A 578 18.76 -5.10 -2.76
N ARG A 579 19.75 -4.61 -3.52
CA ARG A 579 20.91 -5.45 -3.90
C ARG A 579 21.85 -5.59 -2.70
N LEU A 580 21.48 -6.46 -1.78
CA LEU A 580 22.35 -6.93 -0.71
C LEU A 580 23.62 -7.49 -1.34
N SER A 581 24.78 -7.10 -0.82
CA SER A 581 26.02 -7.72 -1.24
C SER A 581 25.98 -9.22 -0.91
N ILE A 582 26.79 -10.04 -1.57
CA ILE A 582 26.90 -11.47 -1.23
C ILE A 582 27.22 -11.66 0.26
N GLU A 583 28.00 -10.74 0.84
CA GLU A 583 28.33 -10.74 2.27
C GLU A 583 27.14 -10.34 3.15
N ASP A 584 26.26 -9.45 2.69
CA ASP A 584 25.03 -9.10 3.40
C ASP A 584 23.99 -10.22 3.30
N ILE A 585 23.89 -10.89 2.15
CA ILE A 585 23.04 -12.07 1.94
C ILE A 585 23.50 -13.21 2.87
N GLY A 586 24.81 -13.47 2.92
CA GLY A 586 25.39 -14.44 3.85
C GLY A 586 25.10 -14.07 5.30
N PHE A 587 25.32 -12.80 5.67
CA PHE A 587 25.08 -12.31 7.02
C PHE A 587 23.62 -12.44 7.45
N LEU A 588 22.65 -12.06 6.61
CA LEU A 588 21.24 -12.19 6.94
C LEU A 588 20.83 -13.64 7.17
N GLY A 589 21.39 -14.57 6.38
CA GLY A 589 21.13 -15.98 6.59
C GLY A 589 21.74 -16.51 7.88
N GLU A 590 23.01 -16.22 8.14
CA GLU A 590 23.67 -16.62 9.39
C GLU A 590 22.96 -16.02 10.61
N LYS A 591 22.62 -14.72 10.57
CA LYS A 591 21.87 -14.04 11.63
C LYS A 591 20.52 -14.71 11.89
N ARG A 592 19.77 -15.05 10.85
CA ARG A 592 18.49 -15.77 10.99
C ARG A 592 18.65 -17.10 11.71
N ILE A 593 19.69 -17.86 11.40
CA ILE A 593 19.98 -19.15 12.06
C ILE A 593 20.45 -18.94 13.49
N HIS A 594 21.28 -17.93 13.73
CA HIS A 594 21.69 -17.53 15.07
C HIS A 594 20.47 -17.23 15.95
N ASP A 595 19.55 -16.39 15.48
CA ASP A 595 18.38 -15.96 16.24
C ASP A 595 17.41 -17.13 16.48
N HIS A 596 17.28 -18.03 15.50
CA HIS A 596 16.54 -19.28 15.66
C HIS A 596 17.12 -20.17 16.76
N PHE A 597 18.43 -20.43 16.73
CA PHE A 597 19.09 -21.28 17.72
C PHE A 597 19.16 -20.65 19.09
N GLN A 598 19.33 -19.33 19.18
CA GLN A 598 19.26 -18.61 20.44
C GLN A 598 17.89 -18.74 21.12
N CYS A 599 16.81 -18.83 20.33
CA CYS A 599 15.49 -19.12 20.88
C CYS A 599 15.32 -20.61 21.19
N ALA A 600 15.79 -21.52 20.33
CA ALA A 600 15.55 -22.94 20.47
C ALA A 600 16.37 -23.61 21.60
N LEU A 601 17.55 -23.06 21.92
CA LEU A 601 18.56 -23.68 22.78
C LEU A 601 18.94 -22.77 23.96
N PRO A 602 18.85 -23.27 25.21
CA PRO A 602 19.06 -22.44 26.40
C PRO A 602 20.53 -22.05 26.64
N ASP A 603 21.49 -22.81 26.12
CA ASP A 603 22.93 -22.62 26.31
C ASP A 603 23.64 -22.01 25.07
N TRP A 604 22.88 -21.61 24.05
CA TRP A 604 23.43 -21.04 22.83
C TRP A 604 24.00 -19.63 23.05
N THR A 605 25.22 -19.39 22.55
CA THR A 605 25.84 -18.05 22.59
C THR A 605 26.54 -17.70 21.28
N ALA A 606 26.40 -16.46 20.81
CA ALA A 606 27.09 -15.97 19.63
C ALA A 606 28.62 -16.16 19.71
N ARG A 607 29.21 -15.92 20.89
CA ARG A 607 30.66 -16.01 21.08
C ARG A 607 31.18 -17.45 20.99
N GLY A 608 30.44 -18.40 21.54
CA GLY A 608 30.82 -19.81 21.61
C GLY A 608 30.45 -20.61 20.36
N ASN A 609 29.33 -20.27 19.71
CA ASN A 609 28.74 -21.13 18.69
C ASN A 609 28.76 -20.54 17.28
N TRP A 610 28.78 -19.22 17.12
CA TRP A 610 28.89 -18.57 15.81
C TRP A 610 30.37 -18.50 15.40
N THR A 611 30.79 -19.43 14.53
CA THR A 611 32.19 -19.66 14.12
C THR A 611 32.53 -19.07 12.75
N SER A 612 31.83 -18.00 12.36
CA SER A 612 32.06 -17.21 11.15
C SER A 612 32.41 -15.76 11.49
N LYS A 613 33.19 -15.09 10.64
CA LYS A 613 33.48 -13.65 10.79
C LYS A 613 32.24 -12.77 10.68
N LEU A 614 31.15 -13.23 10.04
CA LEU A 614 29.96 -12.40 9.81
C LEU A 614 29.27 -12.00 11.12
N ARG A 615 29.51 -12.72 12.23
CA ARG A 615 29.05 -12.33 13.58
C ARG A 615 29.45 -10.91 13.99
N SER A 616 30.55 -10.36 13.45
CA SER A 616 30.95 -8.98 13.76
C SER A 616 30.02 -7.91 13.20
N LYS A 617 29.25 -8.23 12.15
CA LYS A 617 28.21 -7.33 11.64
C LYS A 617 27.04 -7.18 12.62
N ASP A 618 26.86 -8.13 13.54
CA ASP A 618 25.88 -8.06 14.62
C ASP A 618 26.47 -7.50 15.94
N GLY A 619 27.67 -6.91 15.89
CA GLY A 619 28.33 -6.31 17.05
C GLY A 619 29.07 -7.28 17.97
N HIS A 620 29.18 -8.56 17.60
CA HIS A 620 29.96 -9.54 18.36
C HIS A 620 31.47 -9.49 18.01
N PRO A 621 32.37 -9.93 18.92
CA PRO A 621 33.81 -9.98 18.63
C PRO A 621 34.09 -10.81 17.38
N ARG A 622 34.90 -10.32 16.45
CA ARG A 622 35.23 -11.05 15.20
C ARG A 622 35.78 -12.46 15.50
N PHE A 623 35.40 -13.44 14.69
CA PHE A 623 36.01 -14.77 14.74
C PHE A 623 37.44 -14.72 14.19
N THR A 624 38.42 -15.21 14.93
CA THR A 624 39.86 -15.04 14.64
C THR A 624 40.57 -16.33 14.24
N GLN A 625 39.93 -17.49 14.36
CA GLN A 625 40.52 -18.76 13.94
C GLN A 625 40.33 -18.96 12.43
N ASP A 626 41.04 -19.93 11.85
CA ASP A 626 40.97 -20.20 10.41
C ASP A 626 39.59 -20.76 10.01
N GLU A 627 38.78 -19.97 9.31
CA GLU A 627 37.44 -20.35 8.82
C GLU A 627 37.46 -21.61 7.96
N ARG A 628 38.60 -21.97 7.35
CA ARG A 628 38.72 -23.23 6.59
C ARG A 628 38.52 -24.47 7.46
N LEU A 629 38.78 -24.37 8.76
CA LEU A 629 38.67 -25.47 9.72
C LEU A 629 37.29 -25.55 10.38
N PHE A 630 36.44 -24.54 10.24
CA PHE A 630 35.13 -24.45 10.90
C PHE A 630 33.99 -24.43 9.89
N ALA A 631 32.78 -24.71 10.36
CA ALA A 631 31.55 -24.34 9.68
C ALA A 631 31.09 -22.95 10.18
N ASP A 632 30.01 -22.40 9.63
CA ASP A 632 29.51 -21.09 10.06
C ASP A 632 29.03 -21.11 11.53
N PHE A 633 28.51 -22.25 11.98
CA PHE A 633 28.22 -22.52 13.39
C PHE A 633 28.75 -23.86 13.86
N THR A 634 29.20 -23.90 15.12
CA THR A 634 29.65 -25.13 15.79
C THR A 634 29.01 -25.23 17.17
N TYR A 635 28.34 -26.36 17.46
CA TYR A 635 27.67 -26.60 18.74
C TYR A 635 28.02 -27.97 19.28
N ALA A 636 28.74 -28.02 20.41
CA ALA A 636 29.02 -29.26 21.13
C ALA A 636 27.81 -29.62 22.00
N ASP A 637 26.98 -30.56 21.54
CA ASP A 637 25.80 -30.96 22.27
C ASP A 637 26.21 -31.83 23.46
N ARG A 638 25.92 -31.35 24.68
CA ARG A 638 26.22 -32.05 25.96
C ARG A 638 24.96 -32.61 26.62
N SER A 639 23.80 -32.06 26.29
CA SER A 639 22.51 -32.35 26.93
C SER A 639 21.52 -33.05 26.00
N GLY A 640 21.85 -33.20 24.71
CA GLY A 640 20.93 -33.65 23.67
C GLY A 640 19.97 -32.55 23.21
N SER A 641 20.23 -31.29 23.59
CA SER A 641 19.33 -30.16 23.34
C SER A 641 19.26 -29.81 21.85
N MET A 642 20.37 -29.91 21.12
CA MET A 642 20.39 -29.69 19.67
C MET A 642 19.64 -30.81 18.96
N ARG A 643 19.89 -32.06 19.35
CA ARG A 643 19.17 -33.22 18.79
C ARG A 643 17.65 -33.06 18.91
N GLU A 644 17.18 -32.61 20.07
CA GLU A 644 15.75 -32.40 20.32
C GLU A 644 15.20 -31.17 19.60
N ALA A 645 15.99 -30.09 19.47
CA ALA A 645 15.60 -28.94 18.67
C ALA A 645 15.40 -29.31 17.19
N LEU A 646 16.31 -30.11 16.61
CA LEU A 646 16.20 -30.60 15.24
C LEU A 646 14.97 -31.51 15.05
N ARG A 647 14.66 -32.39 16.01
CA ARG A 647 13.45 -33.22 15.98
C ARG A 647 12.17 -32.40 16.01
N ARG A 648 12.07 -31.39 16.88
CA ARG A 648 10.93 -30.47 16.92
C ARG A 648 10.77 -29.68 15.62
N ALA A 649 11.89 -29.37 14.96
CA ALA A 649 11.92 -28.76 13.63
C ALA A 649 11.65 -29.76 12.48
N HIS A 650 11.31 -31.02 12.79
CA HIS A 650 11.08 -32.10 11.81
C HIS A 650 12.28 -32.38 10.89
N VAL A 651 13.48 -32.06 11.34
CA VAL A 651 14.72 -32.37 10.62
C VAL A 651 15.08 -33.84 10.86
N PRO A 652 15.38 -34.64 9.83
CA PRO A 652 15.85 -36.01 10.00
C PRO A 652 17.13 -36.05 10.85
N VAL A 653 17.10 -36.79 11.96
CA VAL A 653 18.26 -36.91 12.86
C VAL A 653 18.80 -38.33 12.77
N SER A 654 20.11 -38.48 12.53
CA SER A 654 20.76 -39.80 12.54
C SER A 654 20.60 -40.48 13.90
N PRO A 655 20.24 -41.78 13.94
CA PRO A 655 20.21 -42.55 15.19
C PRO A 655 21.57 -42.61 15.91
N ALA A 656 22.66 -42.46 15.18
CA ALA A 656 24.02 -42.47 15.71
C ALA A 656 24.38 -41.19 16.50
N TRP A 657 23.65 -40.09 16.29
CA TRP A 657 23.90 -38.83 16.97
C TRP A 657 23.37 -38.85 18.41
N SER A 658 24.25 -38.46 19.33
CA SER A 658 24.07 -38.55 20.78
C SER A 658 24.16 -37.18 21.44
N ASN A 659 24.06 -37.16 22.76
CA ASN A 659 24.32 -35.98 23.61
C ASN A 659 25.82 -35.72 23.83
N ASN A 660 26.69 -36.25 22.95
CA ASN A 660 28.12 -35.94 22.87
C ASN A 660 28.53 -35.57 21.43
N THR A 661 27.57 -35.44 20.52
CA THR A 661 27.82 -35.11 19.11
C THR A 661 28.05 -33.61 18.96
N THR A 662 29.09 -33.24 18.22
CA THR A 662 29.35 -31.86 17.81
C THR A 662 28.65 -31.60 16.48
N TYR A 663 27.77 -30.61 16.45
CA TYR A 663 27.03 -30.20 15.26
C TYR A 663 27.74 -29.04 14.58
N HIS A 664 27.99 -29.19 13.29
CA HIS A 664 28.62 -28.23 12.40
C HIS A 664 27.59 -27.80 11.36
N PHE A 665 27.19 -26.52 11.37
CA PHE A 665 26.19 -25.99 10.46
C PHE A 665 26.83 -25.04 9.44
N GLU A 666 26.63 -25.36 8.17
CA GLU A 666 27.08 -24.55 7.05
C GLU A 666 25.86 -23.87 6.41
N VAL A 667 25.85 -22.54 6.35
CA VAL A 667 24.69 -21.76 5.91
C VAL A 667 24.91 -21.24 4.49
N LYS A 668 24.01 -21.63 3.57
CA LYS A 668 24.01 -21.15 2.17
C LYS A 668 22.74 -20.39 1.86
N THR A 669 22.90 -19.08 1.73
CA THR A 669 21.80 -18.14 1.55
C THR A 669 21.74 -17.60 0.14
N THR A 670 20.55 -17.55 -0.45
CA THR A 670 20.32 -16.89 -1.75
C THR A 670 19.08 -16.01 -1.74
N PRO A 671 19.06 -14.96 -2.58
CA PRO A 671 17.88 -14.16 -2.81
C PRO A 671 16.83 -14.88 -3.68
N GLY A 672 17.26 -15.80 -4.55
CA GLY A 672 16.41 -16.57 -5.45
C GLY A 672 15.74 -17.80 -4.81
N GLU A 673 15.09 -18.59 -5.66
CA GLU A 673 14.39 -19.84 -5.32
C GLU A 673 15.35 -20.94 -4.82
N TYR A 674 14.77 -22.04 -4.36
CA TYR A 674 15.47 -23.15 -3.71
C TYR A 674 16.57 -23.81 -4.59
N ASP A 675 16.33 -23.90 -5.90
CA ASP A 675 17.23 -24.50 -6.90
C ASP A 675 18.35 -23.56 -7.38
N ALA A 676 18.40 -22.33 -6.85
CA ALA A 676 19.45 -21.38 -7.20
C ALA A 676 20.83 -21.91 -6.79
N ASP A 677 21.79 -21.74 -7.71
CA ASP A 677 23.20 -22.07 -7.51
C ASP A 677 23.75 -21.46 -6.22
N MET A 678 24.48 -22.26 -5.44
CA MET A 678 25.21 -21.84 -4.25
C MET A 678 26.71 -22.11 -4.40
N PHE A 679 27.53 -21.51 -3.55
CA PHE A 679 28.98 -21.72 -3.57
C PHE A 679 29.44 -22.62 -2.43
N LEU A 680 30.15 -23.70 -2.77
CA LEU A 680 30.81 -24.58 -1.81
C LEU A 680 32.32 -24.56 -2.05
N ARG A 681 33.08 -24.35 -0.98
CA ARG A 681 34.55 -24.45 -1.02
C ARG A 681 34.97 -25.92 -0.93
N GLU A 682 36.14 -26.24 -1.46
CA GLU A 682 36.74 -27.57 -1.35
C GLU A 682 36.85 -28.04 0.11
N SER A 683 37.24 -27.15 1.03
CA SER A 683 37.30 -27.46 2.47
C SER A 683 35.93 -27.72 3.11
N GLN A 684 34.83 -27.29 2.50
CA GLN A 684 33.47 -27.56 2.98
C GLN A 684 33.03 -28.94 2.49
N VAL A 685 33.28 -29.24 1.21
CA VAL A 685 33.02 -30.56 0.64
C VAL A 685 33.84 -31.65 1.35
N GLN A 686 35.11 -31.38 1.68
CA GLN A 686 35.93 -32.30 2.46
C GLN A 686 35.31 -32.61 3.83
N LYS A 687 34.79 -31.61 4.56
CA LYS A 687 34.09 -31.84 5.83
C LYS A 687 32.81 -32.65 5.66
N MET A 688 32.10 -32.47 4.55
CA MET A 688 30.92 -33.28 4.25
C MET A 688 31.29 -34.75 4.15
N GLN A 689 32.42 -35.07 3.51
CA GLN A 689 32.96 -36.44 3.42
C GLN A 689 33.48 -36.94 4.76
N ASP A 690 34.33 -36.16 5.43
CA ASP A 690 35.02 -36.58 6.65
C ASP A 690 34.05 -36.89 7.80
N TYR A 691 32.93 -36.16 7.87
CA TYR A 691 31.91 -36.33 8.91
C TYR A 691 30.74 -37.20 8.46
N ASP A 692 30.75 -37.69 7.24
CA ASP A 692 29.73 -38.64 6.79
C ASP A 692 29.83 -39.93 7.63
N HIS A 693 28.69 -40.36 8.17
CA HIS A 693 28.61 -41.49 9.11
C HIS A 693 29.39 -41.34 10.43
N ASP A 694 29.93 -40.17 10.77
CA ASP A 694 30.60 -39.94 12.07
C ASP A 694 29.55 -39.77 13.20
N PRO A 695 29.56 -40.61 14.26
CA PRO A 695 28.64 -40.45 15.39
C PRO A 695 28.94 -39.23 16.26
N ASN A 696 30.19 -38.74 16.24
CA ASN A 696 30.66 -37.64 17.08
C ASN A 696 30.63 -36.27 16.37
N ASN A 697 30.54 -36.24 15.04
CA ASN A 697 30.45 -35.02 14.25
C ASN A 697 29.26 -35.08 13.29
N ALA A 698 28.30 -34.19 13.49
CA ALA A 698 27.17 -34.02 12.60
C ALA A 698 27.42 -32.82 11.69
N TYR A 699 27.54 -33.02 10.37
CA TYR A 699 27.62 -31.91 9.41
C TYR A 699 26.25 -31.70 8.76
N ILE A 700 25.72 -30.48 8.88
CA ILE A 700 24.39 -30.11 8.38
C ILE A 700 24.53 -28.90 7.46
N LEU A 701 24.13 -29.07 6.19
CA LEU A 701 24.01 -27.96 5.25
C LEU A 701 22.64 -27.31 5.43
N ILE A 702 22.60 -26.03 5.76
CA ILE A 702 21.38 -25.24 5.89
C ILE A 702 21.22 -24.40 4.63
N ARG A 703 20.12 -24.60 3.90
CA ARG A 703 19.77 -23.79 2.74
C ARG A 703 18.74 -22.74 3.12
N ILE A 704 19.03 -21.48 2.82
CA ILE A 704 18.06 -20.40 2.98
C ILE A 704 17.78 -19.77 1.62
N SER A 705 16.58 -19.97 1.11
CA SER A 705 16.11 -19.38 -0.14
C SER A 705 15.19 -18.19 0.12
N ARG A 706 15.02 -17.31 -0.88
CA ARG A 706 14.12 -16.14 -0.82
C ARG A 706 14.37 -15.22 0.39
N ILE A 707 15.64 -15.03 0.78
CA ILE A 707 16.02 -14.28 2.01
C ILE A 707 15.42 -12.87 2.10
N GLN A 708 15.16 -12.24 0.96
CA GLN A 708 14.66 -10.87 0.88
C GLN A 708 13.11 -10.79 0.86
N GLY A 709 12.42 -11.90 1.11
CA GLY A 709 10.96 -12.00 1.00
C GLY A 709 10.34 -12.84 2.10
N ASN A 710 9.77 -13.98 1.71
CA ASN A 710 9.35 -15.02 2.64
C ASN A 710 10.44 -16.11 2.67
N PRO A 711 11.50 -15.94 3.48
CA PRO A 711 12.60 -16.87 3.55
C PRO A 711 12.14 -18.28 3.90
N VAL A 712 12.64 -19.26 3.16
CA VAL A 712 12.47 -20.69 3.48
C VAL A 712 13.81 -21.25 3.92
N THR A 713 13.79 -21.99 5.01
CA THR A 713 14.97 -22.61 5.62
C THR A 713 14.81 -24.13 5.58
N ASP A 714 15.71 -24.78 4.86
CA ASP A 714 15.76 -26.24 4.73
C ASP A 714 17.06 -26.76 5.32
N TYR A 715 16.98 -27.91 5.99
CA TYR A 715 18.12 -28.57 6.63
C TYR A 715 18.45 -29.85 5.91
N PHE A 716 19.73 -30.04 5.58
CA PHE A 716 20.27 -31.23 4.92
C PHE A 716 21.31 -31.91 5.83
N PRO A 717 20.86 -32.80 6.72
CA PRO A 717 21.71 -33.71 7.49
C PRO A 717 22.52 -34.63 6.57
N ASN A 718 23.78 -34.89 6.88
CA ASN A 718 24.68 -35.74 6.09
C ASN A 718 24.67 -35.40 4.59
N PRO A 719 25.01 -34.16 4.22
CA PRO A 719 24.83 -33.67 2.86
C PRO A 719 25.74 -34.40 1.84
N TRP A 720 26.71 -35.21 2.26
CA TRP A 720 27.49 -36.08 1.39
C TRP A 720 26.62 -37.11 0.66
N THR A 721 25.60 -37.67 1.35
CA THR A 721 24.64 -38.60 0.73
C THR A 721 23.88 -37.97 -0.44
N LEU A 722 23.67 -36.64 -0.42
CA LEU A 722 23.07 -35.90 -1.53
C LEU A 722 24.02 -35.80 -2.72
N VAL A 723 25.33 -35.75 -2.49
CA VAL A 723 26.33 -35.78 -3.56
C VAL A 723 26.35 -37.17 -4.20
N GLU A 724 26.35 -38.22 -3.38
CA GLU A 724 26.40 -39.61 -3.84
C GLU A 724 25.18 -40.03 -4.66
N ASN A 725 23.99 -39.57 -4.28
CA ASN A 725 22.75 -39.87 -4.99
C ASN A 725 22.43 -38.90 -6.14
N GLY A 726 23.30 -37.90 -6.36
CA GLY A 726 23.14 -36.89 -7.42
C GLY A 726 22.12 -35.79 -7.12
N ALA A 727 21.55 -35.73 -5.91
CA ALA A 727 20.66 -34.65 -5.48
C ALA A 727 21.40 -33.32 -5.20
N LEU A 728 22.71 -33.35 -4.98
CA LEU A 728 23.57 -32.18 -4.88
C LEU A 728 24.69 -32.27 -5.92
N GLU A 729 24.53 -31.53 -7.02
CA GLU A 729 25.50 -31.48 -8.12
C GLU A 729 26.61 -30.48 -7.80
N LEU A 730 27.87 -30.90 -7.94
CA LEU A 730 29.06 -30.06 -7.73
C LEU A 730 29.76 -29.79 -9.07
N ASP A 731 29.98 -28.51 -9.40
CA ASP A 731 30.83 -28.08 -10.51
C ASP A 731 32.18 -27.59 -9.97
N TRP A 732 33.17 -28.47 -10.03
CA TRP A 732 34.54 -28.22 -9.57
C TRP A 732 35.27 -27.13 -10.36
N GLY A 733 34.84 -26.84 -11.60
CA GLY A 733 35.44 -25.78 -12.41
C GLY A 733 35.03 -24.38 -11.97
N THR A 734 33.84 -24.24 -11.36
CA THR A 734 33.29 -22.93 -10.95
C THR A 734 32.96 -22.84 -9.45
N TYR A 735 33.21 -23.90 -8.67
CA TYR A 735 32.84 -24.04 -7.25
C TYR A 735 31.34 -23.82 -6.99
N ARG A 736 30.50 -24.08 -8.00
CA ARG A 736 29.05 -24.00 -7.88
C ARG A 736 28.49 -25.34 -7.41
N ALA A 737 27.45 -25.27 -6.61
CA ALA A 737 26.65 -26.41 -6.18
C ALA A 737 25.17 -26.14 -6.40
N ARG A 738 24.41 -27.16 -6.82
CA ARG A 738 22.97 -27.05 -7.08
C ARG A 738 22.21 -28.24 -6.50
N LEU A 739 21.11 -27.96 -5.80
CA LEU A 739 20.20 -28.99 -5.29
C LEU A 739 19.17 -29.38 -6.36
N ARG A 740 18.92 -30.68 -6.51
CA ARG A 740 17.91 -31.30 -7.38
C ARG A 740 17.06 -32.27 -6.55
N LEU A 741 16.16 -31.70 -5.74
CA LEU A 741 15.19 -32.46 -4.92
C LEU A 741 13.82 -32.54 -5.57
#